data_AF-A0A662E2Q0-F1
#
_entry.id   AF-A0A662E2Q0-F1
#
_cell.length_a   1.000
_cell.length_b   1.000
_cell.length_c   1.000
_cell.angle_alpha   90.00
_cell.angle_beta   90.00
_cell.angle_gamma   90.00
#
_symmetry.space_group_name_H-M   'P 1'
#
loop_
_entity.id
_entity.type
_entity.pdbx_description
1 polymer ?
#
loop_
_entity_poly.entity_id
_entity_poly.type
_entity_poly.pdbx_seq_one_letter_code
_entity_poly.pdbx_strand_id
1 'polypeptide(L)'
;MAAVTVSDSNIRVQDCEGSFSGGTITGGTGASTNADIKIQGSYSWGRKVGSGSVLFGFWYNATLTDMTAAGNEVVMMKVANTNPGGLQANGLHVRIGTSSTVYHQYKISDDGTRGDIDYPVLAGWLVVPIDPSVASWYYSTAGTPALNSIDVYAVAGYWTGSARDHNVFTDATDIGPGLYLIGGDAAADGTFQSFIDDDEGDPTTGRFGHVTTKEGILYCYGELVIGRTAAGTSTLTEFTDSNKTLVFPGGYVDAGWNAIEADLATANSYVRMTACTFVGRGRTEKVFYFDTDNDTDGANERLVLSLHNITSGRAILYSKQGGSEAIGLTDATEYWLSRDSNSTVKIHTSFDDSYTITSPVNLTASSVGSGEEHKLTIQPDTRPDFTTTGAASGTELAMDACTFQNLRDIILTSVATFDGCAFIGCRSIDTGAGLLTGCSFSQQTTDIGVALVTTSDLETIEKSTFSANTADNAWELSHAVEIDTAGTYDFDANIFIDYGPTEIDFNASTDVEPALDEIVVPAAFYSGLNDGDAVYYEDRGGTTLSGLTDGGKYYVRVSDTTTNTVALFHTRKSSTNNTERIALTVGSDEDHSLCAANAAIVNTSGGAVTINILNGGTVASVRTTGGTGSTTVNNAVTIEVTGVTEGSRVSIYKVSDDTELLNALAFESDGAGTFKASASFDYITDTDVIIRARSQGKPVAAVAYDLGTTTYTDETIEANDAAANMSLTQNPEGVGDIYYFGHTEQFDQLLLEIGTYAVEVAVTWEYWNISSWKSLGGVSDGTRTGAYTYVKDGIVSWTNPGVGWTTTTVNSQGPYYYVRARVTGLGLSSSHAIGKKVTFDVTRYLAFNQTNTIKNTGLSAKAVWIADPVAQFPSSL
;
A
#
# COMPACT_ATOMS: atom_id res chain seq x y z
N MET A 1 -3.78 -32.88 20.99
CA MET A 1 -4.29 -32.53 19.65
C MET A 1 -4.31 -33.80 18.80
N ALA A 2 -4.92 -33.80 17.62
CA ALA A 2 -4.88 -34.97 16.73
C ALA A 2 -3.56 -34.99 15.94
N ALA A 3 -3.08 -36.17 15.53
CA ALA A 3 -1.91 -36.25 14.66
C ALA A 3 -2.20 -35.57 13.31
N VAL A 4 -1.16 -35.01 12.68
CA VAL A 4 -1.26 -34.44 11.32
C VAL A 4 -1.84 -35.50 10.39
N THR A 5 -2.91 -35.13 9.69
CA THR A 5 -3.56 -35.98 8.70
C THR A 5 -3.83 -35.14 7.46
N VAL A 6 -3.44 -35.65 6.30
CA VAL A 6 -3.89 -35.14 5.01
C VAL A 6 -4.99 -36.06 4.52
N SER A 7 -5.99 -35.48 3.87
CA SER A 7 -7.10 -36.18 3.26
C SER A 7 -7.43 -35.53 1.93
N ASP A 8 -8.05 -36.29 1.05
CA ASP A 8 -8.59 -35.79 -0.21
C ASP A 8 -10.10 -36.04 -0.30
N SER A 9 -10.77 -35.30 -1.18
CA SER A 9 -12.14 -35.59 -1.65
C SER A 9 -12.11 -36.25 -3.04
N ASN A 10 -11.00 -36.88 -3.41
CA ASN A 10 -10.75 -37.30 -4.77
C ASN A 10 -11.49 -38.59 -5.12
N ILE A 11 -12.01 -38.63 -6.34
CA ILE A 11 -12.67 -39.80 -6.94
C ILE A 11 -11.76 -40.38 -8.01
N ARG A 12 -11.24 -41.57 -7.78
CA ARG A 12 -10.54 -42.35 -8.81
C ARG A 12 -11.54 -43.02 -9.74
N VAL A 13 -11.75 -42.44 -10.92
CA VAL A 13 -12.73 -42.95 -11.90
C VAL A 13 -12.18 -44.09 -12.76
N GLN A 14 -10.85 -44.17 -12.90
CA GLN A 14 -10.14 -45.25 -13.58
C GLN A 14 -8.74 -45.41 -12.99
N ASP A 15 -8.34 -46.62 -12.61
CA ASP A 15 -7.03 -46.90 -12.01
C ASP A 15 -5.94 -47.28 -13.02
N CYS A 16 -6.33 -47.72 -14.23
CA CYS A 16 -5.43 -48.21 -15.29
C CYS A 16 -4.58 -49.45 -14.90
N GLU A 17 -4.97 -50.18 -13.85
CA GLU A 17 -4.21 -51.30 -13.27
C GLU A 17 -4.57 -52.69 -13.85
N GLY A 18 -5.57 -52.74 -14.73
CA GLY A 18 -6.10 -53.97 -15.33
C GLY A 18 -5.99 -54.03 -16.84
N SER A 19 -6.61 -55.05 -17.43
CA SER A 19 -6.75 -55.17 -18.89
C SER A 19 -7.39 -53.90 -19.47
N PHE A 20 -6.79 -53.37 -20.53
CA PHE A 20 -7.30 -52.20 -21.24
C PHE A 20 -8.78 -52.36 -21.61
N SER A 21 -9.60 -51.37 -21.24
CA SER A 21 -11.04 -51.33 -21.49
C SER A 21 -11.42 -50.05 -22.23
N GLY A 22 -11.30 -50.08 -23.55
CA GLY A 22 -11.55 -48.93 -24.40
C GLY A 22 -11.43 -49.22 -25.89
N GLY A 23 -11.24 -48.17 -26.69
CA GLY A 23 -11.11 -48.27 -28.13
C GLY A 23 -10.02 -47.39 -28.72
N THR A 24 -9.82 -47.50 -30.03
CA THR A 24 -8.76 -46.81 -30.75
C THR A 24 -9.27 -45.54 -31.42
N ILE A 25 -8.51 -44.45 -31.30
CA ILE A 25 -8.71 -43.25 -32.12
C ILE A 25 -7.78 -43.39 -33.33
N THR A 26 -8.32 -43.89 -34.45
CA THR A 26 -7.65 -44.10 -35.75
C THR A 26 -6.42 -45.04 -35.71
N GLY A 27 -6.14 -45.81 -36.78
CA GLY A 27 -4.92 -46.59 -37.16
C GLY A 27 -3.86 -47.07 -36.12
N GLY A 28 -3.11 -48.14 -36.42
CA GLY A 28 -1.99 -48.64 -35.58
C GLY A 28 -2.37 -49.77 -34.60
N THR A 29 -1.42 -50.25 -33.79
CA THR A 29 -1.62 -51.36 -32.83
C THR A 29 -2.63 -50.96 -31.74
N GLY A 30 -3.42 -51.90 -31.22
CA GLY A 30 -4.36 -51.63 -30.12
C GLY A 30 -3.64 -51.12 -28.86
N ALA A 31 -4.36 -50.37 -28.02
CA ALA A 31 -3.85 -49.99 -26.70
C ALA A 31 -3.73 -51.23 -25.81
N SER A 32 -2.76 -51.22 -24.89
CA SER A 32 -2.51 -52.33 -23.96
C SER A 32 -1.87 -51.83 -22.66
N THR A 33 -1.78 -52.70 -21.67
CA THR A 33 -1.10 -52.40 -20.41
C THR A 33 0.40 -52.30 -20.60
N ASN A 34 1.04 -51.43 -19.81
CA ASN A 34 2.48 -51.24 -19.81
C ASN A 34 3.01 -51.26 -18.37
N ALA A 35 4.00 -52.09 -18.10
CA ALA A 35 4.61 -52.20 -16.77
C ALA A 35 5.86 -51.32 -16.59
N ASP A 36 6.42 -50.80 -17.69
CA ASP A 36 7.72 -50.10 -17.69
C ASP A 36 7.56 -48.59 -17.50
N ILE A 37 6.47 -48.02 -18.03
CA ILE A 37 6.19 -46.59 -18.00
C ILE A 37 4.88 -46.40 -17.25
N LYS A 38 4.95 -46.04 -15.97
CA LYS A 38 3.79 -45.80 -15.09
C LYS A 38 4.12 -44.74 -14.05
N ILE A 39 3.09 -44.03 -13.57
CA ILE A 39 3.20 -43.09 -12.46
C ILE A 39 2.82 -43.73 -11.14
N GLN A 40 1.89 -44.69 -11.12
CA GLN A 40 1.45 -45.36 -9.89
C GLN A 40 1.15 -46.84 -10.14
N GLY A 41 0.90 -47.59 -9.06
CA GLY A 41 0.55 -49.01 -9.10
C GLY A 41 1.50 -49.89 -9.92
N SER A 42 0.95 -50.87 -10.62
CA SER A 42 1.66 -51.91 -11.37
C SER A 42 1.69 -51.65 -12.88
N TYR A 43 0.69 -50.94 -13.43
CA TYR A 43 0.54 -50.75 -14.87
C TYR A 43 0.04 -49.36 -15.23
N SER A 44 0.35 -48.91 -16.45
CA SER A 44 -0.38 -47.83 -17.13
C SER A 44 -0.99 -48.38 -18.42
N TRP A 45 -1.80 -47.56 -19.10
CA TRP A 45 -2.29 -47.88 -20.44
C TRP A 45 -1.55 -47.09 -21.51
N GLY A 46 -1.02 -47.80 -22.49
CA GLY A 46 -0.22 -47.23 -23.56
C GLY A 46 -0.70 -47.64 -24.95
N ARG A 47 -0.44 -46.79 -25.94
CA ARG A 47 -0.63 -47.10 -27.35
C ARG A 47 0.59 -46.71 -28.19
N LYS A 48 0.95 -47.59 -29.13
CA LYS A 48 1.85 -47.27 -30.23
C LYS A 48 1.02 -46.66 -31.36
N VAL A 49 1.15 -45.36 -31.54
CA VAL A 49 0.47 -44.64 -32.62
C VAL A 49 1.33 -44.58 -33.88
N GLY A 50 0.66 -44.57 -35.04
CA GLY A 50 1.31 -44.46 -36.34
C GLY A 50 1.62 -43.02 -36.75
N SER A 51 2.24 -42.84 -37.91
CA SER A 51 2.48 -41.53 -38.53
C SER A 51 1.34 -41.14 -39.48
N GLY A 52 0.90 -39.88 -39.45
CA GLY A 52 -0.08 -39.33 -40.41
C GLY A 52 -0.63 -37.96 -39.99
N SER A 53 -1.35 -37.30 -40.90
CA SER A 53 -1.98 -35.98 -40.66
C SER A 53 -3.33 -36.05 -39.91
N VAL A 54 -3.58 -37.16 -39.22
CA VAL A 54 -4.81 -37.40 -38.45
C VAL A 54 -4.46 -37.61 -36.98
N LEU A 55 -5.44 -37.43 -36.11
CA LEU A 55 -5.26 -37.65 -34.68
C LEU A 55 -5.21 -39.17 -34.38
N PHE A 56 -4.16 -39.62 -33.72
CA PHE A 56 -3.97 -41.01 -33.29
C PHE A 56 -3.90 -41.12 -31.77
N GLY A 57 -4.63 -42.06 -31.19
CA GLY A 57 -4.67 -42.23 -29.74
C GLY A 57 -5.60 -43.35 -29.30
N PHE A 58 -6.08 -43.31 -28.08
CA PHE A 58 -7.08 -44.25 -27.59
C PHE A 58 -8.01 -43.56 -26.60
N TRP A 59 -9.20 -44.11 -26.47
CA TRP A 59 -10.19 -43.71 -25.47
C TRP A 59 -10.51 -44.90 -24.59
N TYR A 60 -10.99 -44.62 -23.38
CA TYR A 60 -11.40 -45.64 -22.43
C TYR A 60 -12.64 -45.18 -21.68
N ASN A 61 -13.40 -46.16 -21.19
CA ASN A 61 -14.50 -45.88 -20.28
C ASN A 61 -13.97 -45.86 -18.85
N ALA A 62 -14.55 -45.01 -18.04
CA ALA A 62 -14.33 -44.90 -16.61
C ALA A 62 -15.67 -44.99 -15.88
N THR A 63 -15.65 -44.82 -14.56
CA THR A 63 -16.87 -44.69 -13.77
C THR A 63 -17.61 -43.41 -14.17
N LEU A 64 -18.91 -43.53 -14.50
CA LEU A 64 -19.76 -42.39 -14.82
C LEU A 64 -19.77 -41.40 -13.65
N THR A 65 -19.46 -40.14 -13.94
CA THR A 65 -19.32 -39.08 -12.94
C THR A 65 -20.08 -37.83 -13.33
N ASP A 66 -20.69 -37.19 -12.34
CA ASP A 66 -21.29 -35.87 -12.47
C ASP A 66 -20.24 -34.80 -12.15
N MET A 67 -19.73 -34.15 -13.20
CA MET A 67 -18.75 -33.06 -13.10
C MET A 67 -19.40 -31.69 -12.89
N THR A 68 -20.73 -31.64 -12.70
CA THR A 68 -21.44 -30.41 -12.26
C THR A 68 -21.65 -30.37 -10.75
N ALA A 69 -21.32 -31.46 -10.05
CA ALA A 69 -21.38 -31.53 -8.60
C ALA A 69 -20.21 -30.77 -7.97
N ALA A 70 -20.51 -30.06 -6.87
CA ALA A 70 -19.51 -29.32 -6.10
C ALA A 70 -18.36 -30.24 -5.66
N GLY A 71 -17.12 -29.85 -5.96
CA GLY A 71 -15.91 -30.62 -5.69
C GLY A 71 -15.54 -31.65 -6.76
N ASN A 72 -16.31 -31.81 -7.84
CA ASN A 72 -16.02 -32.75 -8.94
C ASN A 72 -15.73 -32.05 -10.28
N GLU A 73 -15.46 -30.76 -10.26
CA GLU A 73 -15.40 -29.91 -11.46
C GLU A 73 -14.18 -30.23 -12.31
N VAL A 74 -13.07 -30.69 -11.71
CA VAL A 74 -11.79 -30.86 -12.39
C VAL A 74 -11.36 -32.32 -12.45
N VAL A 75 -10.99 -32.77 -13.65
CA VAL A 75 -10.29 -34.04 -13.85
C VAL A 75 -8.77 -33.84 -13.86
N MET A 76 -8.08 -34.71 -13.15
CA MET A 76 -6.62 -34.83 -13.05
C MET A 76 -6.12 -35.96 -13.95
N MET A 77 -5.89 -35.66 -15.23
CA MET A 77 -5.38 -36.65 -16.19
C MET A 77 -3.86 -36.73 -16.18
N LYS A 78 -3.32 -37.92 -15.93
CA LYS A 78 -1.89 -38.22 -16.09
C LYS A 78 -1.66 -38.78 -17.48
N VAL A 79 -1.02 -38.01 -18.34
CA VAL A 79 -0.73 -38.41 -19.72
C VAL A 79 0.76 -38.37 -20.00
N ALA A 80 1.26 -39.26 -20.85
CA ALA A 80 2.68 -39.27 -21.21
C ALA A 80 2.90 -39.44 -22.71
N ASN A 81 4.02 -38.86 -23.16
CA ASN A 81 4.59 -39.07 -24.48
C ASN A 81 6.08 -39.41 -24.34
N THR A 82 6.55 -40.43 -25.06
CA THR A 82 7.96 -40.83 -25.06
C THR A 82 8.73 -40.38 -26.31
N ASN A 83 8.06 -39.84 -27.32
CA ASN A 83 8.65 -39.41 -28.58
C ASN A 83 8.29 -37.95 -28.95
N PRO A 84 8.71 -36.96 -28.16
CA PRO A 84 8.37 -35.55 -28.40
C PRO A 84 8.85 -35.03 -29.76
N GLY A 85 9.99 -35.52 -30.27
CA GLY A 85 10.48 -35.15 -31.60
C GLY A 85 9.62 -35.66 -32.77
N GLY A 86 8.73 -36.61 -32.53
CA GLY A 86 7.76 -37.10 -33.51
C GLY A 86 6.41 -36.38 -33.47
N LEU A 87 6.20 -35.46 -32.53
CA LEU A 87 4.95 -34.74 -32.34
C LEU A 87 4.85 -33.57 -33.33
N GLN A 88 3.71 -33.44 -34.04
CA GLN A 88 3.45 -32.32 -34.96
C GLN A 88 3.11 -31.03 -34.19
N ALA A 89 2.99 -29.89 -34.90
CA ALA A 89 2.59 -28.61 -34.33
C ALA A 89 1.21 -28.63 -33.63
N ASN A 90 0.27 -29.46 -34.11
CA ASN A 90 -1.01 -29.67 -33.43
C ASN A 90 -0.89 -30.50 -32.15
N GLY A 91 0.23 -31.20 -31.99
CA GLY A 91 0.65 -32.11 -30.92
C GLY A 91 -0.37 -32.94 -30.15
N LEU A 92 -0.28 -32.97 -28.81
CA LEU A 92 -0.99 -33.86 -27.88
C LEU A 92 -2.35 -33.27 -27.47
N HIS A 93 -3.35 -34.13 -27.37
CA HIS A 93 -4.73 -33.82 -27.06
C HIS A 93 -5.29 -34.76 -26.00
N VAL A 94 -6.21 -34.23 -25.22
CA VAL A 94 -7.08 -34.97 -24.31
C VAL A 94 -8.53 -34.80 -24.77
N ARG A 95 -9.37 -35.82 -24.53
CA ARG A 95 -10.82 -35.71 -24.73
C ARG A 95 -11.56 -36.17 -23.49
N ILE A 96 -12.64 -35.46 -23.16
CA ILE A 96 -13.53 -35.74 -22.03
C ILE A 96 -14.96 -35.68 -22.55
N GLY A 97 -15.77 -36.70 -22.26
CA GLY A 97 -17.13 -36.76 -22.81
C GLY A 97 -17.98 -37.90 -22.29
N THR A 98 -19.15 -38.06 -22.93
CA THR A 98 -20.16 -39.10 -22.63
C THR A 98 -20.14 -40.26 -23.62
N SER A 99 -19.30 -40.17 -24.67
CA SER A 99 -19.02 -41.27 -25.59
C SER A 99 -17.77 -40.98 -26.41
N SER A 100 -17.24 -41.97 -27.12
CA SER A 100 -16.12 -41.79 -28.06
C SER A 100 -16.40 -40.84 -29.23
N THR A 101 -17.66 -40.43 -29.43
CA THR A 101 -18.12 -39.51 -30.49
C THR A 101 -18.75 -38.23 -29.96
N VAL A 102 -18.91 -38.09 -28.64
CA VAL A 102 -19.52 -36.93 -27.98
C VAL A 102 -18.58 -36.47 -26.87
N TYR A 103 -17.74 -35.48 -27.15
CA TYR A 103 -16.66 -35.03 -26.26
C TYR A 103 -16.26 -33.57 -26.48
N HIS A 104 -15.65 -32.98 -25.46
CA HIS A 104 -14.79 -31.81 -25.57
C HIS A 104 -13.33 -32.26 -25.75
N GLN A 105 -12.60 -31.58 -26.63
CA GLN A 105 -11.18 -31.86 -26.91
C GLN A 105 -10.32 -30.69 -26.46
N TYR A 106 -9.17 -30.99 -25.86
CA TYR A 106 -8.21 -30.03 -25.31
C TYR A 106 -6.84 -30.28 -25.92
N LYS A 107 -6.21 -29.23 -26.45
CA LYS A 107 -4.85 -29.30 -26.99
C LYS A 107 -3.86 -29.01 -25.87
N ILE A 108 -3.11 -30.03 -25.43
CA ILE A 108 -2.20 -30.01 -24.28
C ILE A 108 -0.80 -29.54 -24.67
N SER A 109 -0.37 -29.81 -25.90
CA SER A 109 0.91 -29.32 -26.43
C SER A 109 0.73 -27.96 -27.10
N ASP A 110 0.40 -26.93 -26.33
CA ASP A 110 0.29 -25.61 -26.93
C ASP A 110 1.64 -24.95 -27.15
N ASP A 111 1.76 -24.02 -28.09
CA ASP A 111 2.97 -23.30 -28.51
C ASP A 111 3.46 -22.25 -27.49
N GLY A 112 3.21 -22.50 -26.20
CA GLY A 112 3.45 -21.55 -25.11
C GLY A 112 2.39 -20.44 -25.00
N THR A 113 1.37 -20.42 -25.86
CA THR A 113 0.43 -19.30 -25.89
C THR A 113 -0.70 -19.47 -24.86
N ARG A 114 -1.17 -20.68 -24.56
CA ARG A 114 -2.15 -20.97 -23.49
C ARG A 114 -1.58 -21.07 -22.07
N GLY A 115 -0.31 -20.69 -21.86
CA GLY A 115 0.19 -20.32 -20.53
C GLY A 115 1.23 -21.25 -19.93
N ASP A 116 1.13 -22.58 -20.01
CA ASP A 116 1.94 -23.37 -19.05
C ASP A 116 2.35 -24.79 -19.38
N ILE A 117 2.23 -25.22 -20.64
CA ILE A 117 2.81 -26.50 -21.04
C ILE A 117 3.99 -26.20 -21.92
N ASP A 118 5.20 -26.32 -21.33
CA ASP A 118 6.48 -26.08 -21.97
C ASP A 118 6.47 -26.66 -23.39
N TYR A 119 6.51 -25.79 -24.40
CA TYR A 119 6.65 -26.20 -25.79
C TYR A 119 8.13 -26.22 -26.19
N PRO A 120 8.61 -27.27 -26.86
CA PRO A 120 7.87 -28.49 -27.21
C PRO A 120 7.59 -29.34 -25.96
N VAL A 121 6.45 -30.05 -25.96
CA VAL A 121 6.14 -31.03 -24.91
C VAL A 121 7.35 -31.95 -24.73
N LEU A 122 7.94 -31.93 -23.54
CA LEU A 122 9.07 -32.77 -23.21
C LEU A 122 8.64 -34.24 -23.08
N ALA A 123 9.58 -35.17 -23.25
CA ALA A 123 9.29 -36.57 -22.98
C ALA A 123 9.01 -36.76 -21.48
N GLY A 124 7.97 -37.53 -21.13
CA GLY A 124 7.63 -37.83 -19.74
C GLY A 124 6.13 -37.77 -19.45
N TRP A 125 5.81 -37.83 -18.16
CA TRP A 125 4.46 -37.66 -17.63
C TRP A 125 4.13 -36.18 -17.46
N LEU A 126 2.89 -35.85 -17.78
CA LEU A 126 2.25 -34.57 -17.59
C LEU A 126 1.01 -34.80 -16.73
N VAL A 127 0.85 -34.01 -15.68
CA VAL A 127 -0.41 -33.91 -14.96
C VAL A 127 -1.19 -32.74 -15.57
N VAL A 128 -2.41 -33.02 -16.02
CA VAL A 128 -3.22 -32.07 -16.79
C VAL A 128 -4.56 -31.88 -16.07
N PRO A 129 -4.72 -30.81 -15.27
CA PRO A 129 -6.01 -30.44 -14.70
C PRO A 129 -6.91 -29.83 -15.79
N ILE A 130 -8.13 -30.34 -15.90
CA ILE A 130 -9.13 -29.87 -16.86
C ILE A 130 -10.51 -29.76 -16.20
N ASP A 131 -11.07 -28.56 -16.23
CA ASP A 131 -12.48 -28.29 -15.97
C ASP A 131 -13.25 -28.33 -17.31
N PRO A 132 -14.11 -29.34 -17.54
CA PRO A 132 -14.87 -29.45 -18.77
C PRO A 132 -16.11 -28.57 -18.80
N SER A 133 -16.38 -27.74 -17.79
CA SER A 133 -17.43 -26.72 -17.81
C SER A 133 -16.97 -25.39 -18.42
N VAL A 134 -15.66 -25.14 -18.45
CA VAL A 134 -15.08 -23.88 -18.94
C VAL A 134 -14.86 -23.93 -20.45
N ALA A 135 -15.82 -23.34 -21.18
CA ALA A 135 -15.86 -23.39 -22.65
C ALA A 135 -14.65 -22.74 -23.35
N SER A 136 -14.05 -21.73 -22.74
CA SER A 136 -12.89 -21.01 -23.30
C SER A 136 -11.65 -21.90 -23.49
N TRP A 137 -11.61 -23.07 -22.84
CA TRP A 137 -10.53 -24.04 -22.95
C TRP A 137 -10.68 -25.03 -24.11
N TYR A 138 -11.88 -25.17 -24.67
CA TYR A 138 -12.13 -26.15 -25.72
C TYR A 138 -11.27 -25.84 -26.96
N TYR A 139 -10.58 -26.87 -27.43
CA TYR A 139 -9.96 -26.84 -28.77
C TYR A 139 -11.02 -27.17 -29.83
N SER A 140 -11.87 -28.16 -29.57
CA SER A 140 -13.04 -28.46 -30.38
C SER A 140 -14.08 -29.24 -29.59
N THR A 141 -15.32 -29.24 -30.06
CA THR A 141 -16.43 -29.99 -29.47
C THR A 141 -17.07 -30.90 -30.51
N ALA A 142 -17.24 -32.17 -30.17
CA ALA A 142 -18.00 -33.13 -30.95
C ALA A 142 -19.32 -33.44 -30.23
N GLY A 143 -20.45 -33.20 -30.89
CA GLY A 143 -21.78 -33.41 -30.29
C GLY A 143 -22.08 -32.44 -29.15
N THR A 144 -22.86 -32.90 -28.17
CA THR A 144 -23.22 -32.12 -26.95
C THR A 144 -22.94 -32.98 -25.72
N PRO A 145 -21.71 -32.95 -25.18
CA PRO A 145 -21.36 -33.67 -23.96
C PRO A 145 -22.23 -33.21 -22.80
N ALA A 146 -22.74 -34.15 -22.01
CA ALA A 146 -23.50 -33.84 -20.79
C ALA A 146 -22.57 -33.98 -19.59
N LEU A 147 -22.23 -32.85 -18.96
CA LEU A 147 -21.24 -32.79 -17.87
C LEU A 147 -21.67 -33.59 -16.62
N ASN A 148 -22.97 -33.87 -16.47
CA ASN A 148 -23.50 -34.68 -15.38
C ASN A 148 -23.40 -36.21 -15.60
N SER A 149 -22.77 -36.65 -16.68
CA SER A 149 -22.68 -38.07 -17.05
C SER A 149 -21.40 -38.42 -17.82
N ILE A 150 -20.29 -37.79 -17.46
CA ILE A 150 -18.99 -38.03 -18.11
C ILE A 150 -18.47 -39.42 -17.73
N ASP A 151 -18.13 -40.22 -18.73
CA ASP A 151 -17.61 -41.58 -18.56
C ASP A 151 -16.54 -41.96 -19.60
N VAL A 152 -16.24 -41.10 -20.58
CA VAL A 152 -15.22 -41.34 -21.60
C VAL A 152 -14.09 -40.34 -21.51
N TYR A 153 -12.88 -40.87 -21.46
CA TYR A 153 -11.63 -40.13 -21.46
C TYR A 153 -10.73 -40.63 -22.59
N ALA A 154 -9.88 -39.76 -23.12
CA ALA A 154 -8.96 -40.14 -24.18
C ALA A 154 -7.67 -39.32 -24.17
N VAL A 155 -6.61 -39.95 -24.66
CA VAL A 155 -5.35 -39.29 -25.00
C VAL A 155 -4.98 -39.59 -26.44
N ALA A 156 -4.58 -38.55 -27.18
CA ALA A 156 -4.26 -38.68 -28.60
C ALA A 156 -3.26 -37.60 -29.04
N GLY A 157 -2.66 -37.75 -30.21
CA GLY A 157 -1.81 -36.71 -30.78
C GLY A 157 -1.64 -36.80 -32.29
N TYR A 158 -1.02 -35.78 -32.86
CA TYR A 158 -0.62 -35.73 -34.27
C TYR A 158 0.86 -36.06 -34.43
N TRP A 159 1.21 -37.03 -35.28
CA TRP A 159 2.56 -37.61 -35.31
C TRP A 159 3.19 -37.61 -36.70
N THR A 160 4.44 -37.18 -36.82
CA THR A 160 5.22 -37.19 -38.07
C THR A 160 5.95 -38.52 -38.32
N GLY A 161 6.18 -39.31 -37.28
CA GLY A 161 6.93 -40.57 -37.36
C GLY A 161 6.32 -41.67 -36.49
N SER A 162 6.47 -42.93 -36.92
CA SER A 162 6.03 -44.09 -36.14
C SER A 162 7.00 -44.35 -34.99
N ALA A 163 6.49 -44.55 -33.77
CA ALA A 163 7.31 -44.94 -32.64
C ALA A 163 7.78 -46.40 -32.75
N ARG A 164 8.85 -46.76 -32.02
CA ARG A 164 9.30 -48.16 -31.94
C ARG A 164 8.37 -48.99 -31.05
N ASP A 165 7.87 -48.40 -29.98
CA ASP A 165 6.95 -48.97 -28.99
C ASP A 165 5.80 -47.99 -28.69
N HIS A 166 5.01 -48.25 -27.64
CA HIS A 166 4.04 -47.34 -27.06
C HIS A 166 4.66 -45.95 -26.87
N ASN A 167 3.95 -44.92 -27.33
CA ASN A 167 4.43 -43.54 -27.30
C ASN A 167 3.38 -42.52 -26.86
N VAL A 168 2.18 -42.99 -26.54
CA VAL A 168 1.15 -42.21 -25.87
C VAL A 168 0.62 -43.07 -24.74
N PHE A 169 0.56 -42.50 -23.54
CA PHE A 169 0.18 -43.21 -22.33
C PHE A 169 -0.83 -42.39 -21.54
N THR A 170 -1.63 -43.10 -20.77
CA THR A 170 -2.40 -42.56 -19.66
C THR A 170 -2.18 -43.46 -18.46
N ASP A 171 -2.17 -42.86 -17.29
CA ASP A 171 -2.28 -43.58 -16.03
C ASP A 171 -3.66 -43.29 -15.41
N ALA A 172 -3.82 -43.50 -14.11
CA ALA A 172 -5.06 -43.27 -13.42
C ALA A 172 -5.68 -41.89 -13.72
N THR A 173 -7.00 -41.87 -13.74
CA THR A 173 -7.82 -40.69 -13.94
C THR A 173 -8.57 -40.42 -12.66
N ASP A 174 -8.30 -39.25 -12.09
CA ASP A 174 -8.86 -38.82 -10.82
C ASP A 174 -9.65 -37.54 -11.01
N ILE A 175 -10.62 -37.28 -10.14
CA ILE A 175 -11.45 -36.08 -10.12
C ILE A 175 -11.43 -35.53 -8.71
N GLY A 176 -11.24 -34.23 -8.56
CA GLY A 176 -11.37 -33.58 -7.26
C GLY A 176 -10.68 -32.22 -7.17
N PRO A 177 -10.90 -31.51 -6.06
CA PRO A 177 -10.54 -30.10 -5.95
C PRO A 177 -9.12 -29.90 -5.39
N GLY A 178 -8.61 -30.82 -4.56
CA GLY A 178 -7.39 -30.58 -3.80
C GLY A 178 -7.14 -31.51 -2.62
N LEU A 179 -6.23 -31.08 -1.75
CA LEU A 179 -5.79 -31.79 -0.54
C LEU A 179 -6.10 -30.97 0.72
N TYR A 180 -6.46 -31.66 1.80
CA TYR A 180 -6.96 -31.09 3.05
C TYR A 180 -6.16 -31.59 4.25
N LEU A 181 -5.40 -30.70 4.88
CA LEU A 181 -4.57 -30.97 6.06
C LEU A 181 -5.25 -30.50 7.35
N ILE A 182 -5.30 -31.38 8.34
CA ILE A 182 -5.79 -31.10 9.69
C ILE A 182 -4.87 -31.67 10.78
N GLY A 183 -5.03 -31.18 12.01
CA GLY A 183 -4.32 -31.69 13.18
C GLY A 183 -2.92 -31.07 13.32
N GLY A 184 -2.00 -31.81 13.94
CA GLY A 184 -0.75 -31.26 14.45
C GLY A 184 -0.82 -31.12 15.95
N ASP A 185 0.29 -31.36 16.64
CA ASP A 185 0.43 -31.08 18.06
C ASP A 185 1.80 -30.45 18.31
N ALA A 186 1.99 -29.87 19.50
CA ALA A 186 3.25 -29.23 19.90
C ALA A 186 4.53 -30.10 19.76
N ALA A 187 4.44 -31.38 19.39
CA ALA A 187 5.58 -32.22 19.03
C ALA A 187 5.81 -32.36 17.50
N ALA A 188 4.79 -32.20 16.65
CA ALA A 188 4.89 -32.16 15.20
C ALA A 188 3.72 -31.39 14.54
N ASP A 189 4.05 -30.26 13.92
CA ASP A 189 3.13 -29.47 13.10
C ASP A 189 2.96 -30.07 11.69
N GLY A 190 1.88 -29.72 11.01
CA GLY A 190 1.74 -29.93 9.57
C GLY A 190 2.78 -29.14 8.78
N THR A 191 3.19 -29.67 7.63
CA THR A 191 4.16 -29.02 6.72
C THR A 191 3.76 -29.25 5.26
N PHE A 192 4.40 -28.57 4.32
CA PHE A 192 4.21 -28.88 2.90
C PHE A 192 4.71 -30.29 2.53
N GLN A 193 5.65 -30.85 3.30
CA GLN A 193 6.05 -32.25 3.15
C GLN A 193 4.90 -33.21 3.46
N SER A 194 3.99 -32.85 4.35
CA SER A 194 2.82 -33.67 4.66
C SER A 194 1.91 -33.86 3.44
N PHE A 195 1.74 -32.84 2.59
CA PHE A 195 1.02 -32.98 1.32
C PHE A 195 1.78 -33.84 0.31
N ILE A 196 3.12 -33.70 0.24
CA ILE A 196 3.95 -34.53 -0.64
C ILE A 196 3.84 -36.01 -0.25
N ASP A 197 3.94 -36.31 1.05
CA ASP A 197 3.94 -37.68 1.57
C ASP A 197 2.62 -38.40 1.27
N ASP A 198 1.50 -37.67 1.31
CA ASP A 198 0.16 -38.19 1.02
C ASP A 198 -0.11 -38.35 -0.48
N ASP A 199 0.37 -37.44 -1.33
CA ASP A 199 0.13 -37.49 -2.78
C ASP A 199 1.29 -38.17 -3.55
N GLU A 200 2.34 -37.44 -3.93
CA GLU A 200 3.46 -37.98 -4.71
C GLU A 200 4.17 -39.17 -4.01
N GLY A 201 4.27 -39.08 -2.69
CA GLY A 201 4.99 -39.98 -1.79
C GLY A 201 4.31 -41.33 -1.59
N ASP A 202 2.99 -41.45 -1.82
CA ASP A 202 2.24 -42.70 -1.68
C ASP A 202 2.00 -43.37 -3.05
N PRO A 203 2.82 -44.37 -3.44
CA PRO A 203 2.65 -45.07 -4.71
C PRO A 203 1.48 -46.06 -4.74
N THR A 204 0.77 -46.27 -3.62
CA THR A 204 -0.24 -47.33 -3.46
C THR A 204 -1.67 -46.80 -3.46
N THR A 205 -1.96 -45.76 -2.67
CA THR A 205 -3.30 -45.16 -2.56
C THR A 205 -3.36 -43.71 -3.03
N GLY A 206 -2.27 -42.95 -2.89
CA GLY A 206 -2.09 -41.58 -3.34
C GLY A 206 -1.86 -41.38 -4.85
N ARG A 207 -1.05 -40.38 -5.20
CA ARG A 207 -0.71 -39.92 -6.56
C ARG A 207 -1.90 -39.45 -7.41
N PHE A 208 -2.84 -38.79 -6.77
CA PHE A 208 -3.90 -38.02 -7.42
C PHE A 208 -3.35 -36.87 -8.27
N GLY A 209 -2.12 -36.42 -8.02
CA GLY A 209 -1.39 -35.48 -8.88
C GLY A 209 -1.65 -34.01 -8.53
N HIS A 210 -2.11 -33.73 -7.31
CA HIS A 210 -2.23 -32.38 -6.79
C HIS A 210 -0.87 -31.79 -6.40
N VAL A 211 0.09 -32.61 -6.02
CA VAL A 211 1.44 -32.17 -5.66
C VAL A 211 2.45 -33.07 -6.34
N THR A 212 3.43 -32.45 -7.01
CA THR A 212 4.60 -33.15 -7.55
C THR A 212 5.86 -32.36 -7.22
N THR A 213 7.02 -33.01 -7.14
CA THR A 213 8.28 -32.34 -6.83
C THR A 213 9.29 -32.45 -7.96
N LYS A 214 10.01 -31.35 -8.20
CA LYS A 214 11.15 -31.32 -9.13
C LYS A 214 12.20 -30.37 -8.62
N GLU A 215 13.41 -30.90 -8.40
CA GLU A 215 14.56 -30.12 -7.92
C GLU A 215 14.30 -29.36 -6.60
N GLY A 216 13.43 -29.89 -5.74
CA GLY A 216 13.05 -29.28 -4.46
C GLY A 216 11.93 -28.23 -4.55
N ILE A 217 11.42 -27.95 -5.75
CA ILE A 217 10.23 -27.11 -5.99
C ILE A 217 8.99 -27.98 -5.96
N LEU A 218 7.94 -27.51 -5.28
CA LEU A 218 6.63 -28.13 -5.24
C LEU A 218 5.77 -27.55 -6.36
N TYR A 219 5.21 -28.41 -7.19
CA TYR A 219 4.26 -28.05 -8.23
C TYR A 219 2.87 -28.46 -7.75
N CYS A 220 2.02 -27.46 -7.51
CA CYS A 220 0.70 -27.62 -6.89
C CYS A 220 -0.39 -27.42 -7.94
N TYR A 221 -1.27 -28.41 -8.09
CA TYR A 221 -2.44 -28.39 -8.95
C TYR A 221 -3.69 -28.51 -8.08
N GLY A 222 -4.51 -27.47 -8.06
CA GLY A 222 -5.72 -27.40 -7.24
C GLY A 222 -5.50 -26.74 -5.90
N GLU A 223 -6.43 -26.98 -4.99
CA GLU A 223 -6.49 -26.34 -3.68
C GLU A 223 -5.65 -27.09 -2.65
N LEU A 224 -4.82 -26.37 -1.89
CA LEU A 224 -4.19 -26.88 -0.66
C LEU A 224 -4.84 -26.21 0.54
N VAL A 225 -5.61 -26.97 1.31
CA VAL A 225 -6.36 -26.45 2.46
C VAL A 225 -5.71 -26.89 3.77
N ILE A 226 -5.52 -25.94 4.68
CA ILE A 226 -4.98 -26.16 6.03
C ILE A 226 -6.07 -25.75 7.02
N GLY A 227 -6.45 -26.63 7.95
CA GLY A 227 -7.41 -26.30 9.00
C GLY A 227 -8.84 -26.77 8.75
N ARG A 228 -9.11 -27.44 7.63
CA ARG A 228 -10.46 -27.91 7.27
C ARG A 228 -10.41 -29.31 6.67
N THR A 229 -11.39 -30.16 7.01
CA THR A 229 -11.55 -31.48 6.37
C THR A 229 -12.08 -31.35 4.94
N ALA A 230 -11.90 -32.37 4.10
CA ALA A 230 -12.53 -32.46 2.77
C ALA A 230 -14.08 -32.37 2.78
N ALA A 231 -14.73 -32.66 3.91
CA ALA A 231 -16.17 -32.48 4.12
C ALA A 231 -16.58 -31.05 4.54
N GLY A 232 -15.65 -30.09 4.54
CA GLY A 232 -15.91 -28.69 4.89
C GLY A 232 -15.99 -28.37 6.40
N THR A 233 -15.55 -29.28 7.27
CA THR A 233 -15.54 -29.05 8.74
C THR A 233 -14.20 -28.46 9.20
N SER A 234 -14.22 -27.24 9.75
CA SER A 234 -13.05 -26.60 10.37
C SER A 234 -12.55 -27.41 11.58
N THR A 235 -11.24 -27.56 11.71
CA THR A 235 -10.57 -28.40 12.71
C THR A 235 -9.34 -27.70 13.26
N LEU A 236 -9.11 -27.86 14.58
CA LEU A 236 -7.91 -27.36 15.24
C LEU A 236 -6.65 -27.92 14.55
N THR A 237 -5.81 -27.02 14.05
CA THR A 237 -4.65 -27.38 13.22
C THR A 237 -3.46 -26.48 13.52
N GLU A 238 -2.28 -27.09 13.60
CA GLU A 238 -0.99 -26.41 13.75
C GLU A 238 -0.16 -26.71 12.49
N PHE A 239 0.30 -25.67 11.78
CA PHE A 239 1.10 -25.80 10.57
C PHE A 239 2.29 -24.84 10.61
N THR A 240 3.50 -25.37 10.41
CA THR A 240 4.74 -24.56 10.37
C THR A 240 5.66 -25.05 9.27
N ASP A 241 5.99 -24.20 8.30
CA ASP A 241 7.01 -24.53 7.29
C ASP A 241 7.87 -23.33 6.93
N SER A 242 9.03 -23.57 6.30
CA SER A 242 9.93 -22.50 5.88
C SER A 242 10.75 -22.87 4.65
N ASN A 243 11.21 -21.85 3.91
CA ASN A 243 12.12 -22.01 2.77
C ASN A 243 11.60 -22.97 1.69
N LYS A 244 10.28 -22.95 1.44
CA LYS A 244 9.65 -23.74 0.37
C LYS A 244 9.35 -22.86 -0.83
N THR A 245 9.48 -23.44 -2.02
CA THR A 245 9.00 -22.82 -3.26
C THR A 245 7.85 -23.65 -3.79
N LEU A 246 6.67 -23.04 -3.85
CA LEU A 246 5.47 -23.58 -4.44
C LEU A 246 5.22 -22.87 -5.76
N VAL A 247 5.04 -23.65 -6.81
CA VAL A 247 4.64 -23.18 -8.13
C VAL A 247 3.26 -23.75 -8.38
N PHE A 248 2.30 -22.88 -8.70
CA PHE A 248 0.98 -23.27 -9.17
C PHE A 248 0.99 -23.18 -10.69
N PRO A 249 1.15 -24.30 -11.39
CA PRO A 249 1.05 -24.29 -12.83
C PRO A 249 -0.37 -23.89 -13.20
N GLY A 250 -0.50 -23.16 -14.29
CA GLY A 250 -1.78 -22.98 -14.95
C GLY A 250 -2.39 -24.32 -15.33
N GLY A 251 -3.65 -24.25 -15.71
CA GLY A 251 -4.43 -25.40 -16.12
C GLY A 251 -5.55 -25.01 -17.06
N TYR A 252 -6.27 -25.99 -17.54
CA TYR A 252 -7.53 -25.77 -18.26
C TYR A 252 -8.67 -25.72 -17.25
N VAL A 253 -8.53 -24.87 -16.24
CA VAL A 253 -9.41 -24.79 -15.06
C VAL A 253 -10.06 -23.41 -14.96
N ASP A 254 -11.10 -23.30 -14.15
CA ASP A 254 -11.70 -22.00 -13.86
C ASP A 254 -10.80 -21.14 -12.94
N ALA A 255 -11.16 -19.87 -12.84
CA ALA A 255 -10.48 -18.91 -12.00
C ALA A 255 -10.62 -19.30 -10.52
N GLY A 256 -9.51 -19.27 -9.76
CA GLY A 256 -9.50 -19.57 -8.32
C GLY A 256 -9.46 -21.05 -7.95
N TRP A 257 -9.43 -21.98 -8.93
CA TRP A 257 -9.31 -23.42 -8.64
C TRP A 257 -7.95 -23.80 -8.03
N ASN A 258 -6.87 -23.19 -8.54
CA ASN A 258 -5.58 -23.28 -7.87
C ASN A 258 -5.61 -22.34 -6.67
N ALA A 259 -5.36 -22.85 -5.46
CA ALA A 259 -5.40 -21.98 -4.28
C ALA A 259 -4.63 -22.57 -3.10
N ILE A 260 -4.30 -21.70 -2.15
CA ILE A 260 -3.99 -22.08 -0.77
C ILE A 260 -5.05 -21.48 0.13
N GLU A 261 -5.66 -22.29 0.99
CA GLU A 261 -6.56 -21.81 2.04
C GLU A 261 -6.02 -22.14 3.43
N ALA A 262 -6.02 -21.15 4.33
CA ALA A 262 -5.83 -21.32 5.76
C ALA A 262 -7.15 -21.05 6.52
N ASP A 263 -7.79 -22.11 7.01
CA ASP A 263 -9.00 -22.04 7.84
C ASP A 263 -8.63 -21.96 9.34
N LEU A 264 -8.87 -20.78 9.90
CA LEU A 264 -8.64 -20.39 11.29
C LEU A 264 -9.96 -20.16 12.05
N ALA A 265 -11.06 -20.82 11.62
CA ALA A 265 -12.34 -20.75 12.34
C ALA A 265 -12.34 -21.53 13.67
N THR A 266 -11.32 -22.37 13.93
CA THR A 266 -11.19 -23.12 15.18
C THR A 266 -10.16 -22.47 16.10
N ALA A 267 -10.56 -22.17 17.35
CA ALA A 267 -9.70 -21.51 18.34
C ALA A 267 -8.38 -22.26 18.57
N ASN A 268 -7.28 -21.51 18.69
CA ASN A 268 -5.90 -21.99 18.84
C ASN A 268 -5.28 -22.68 17.60
N SER A 269 -5.94 -22.70 16.44
CA SER A 269 -5.27 -23.04 15.19
C SER A 269 -4.21 -21.98 14.86
N TYR A 270 -3.03 -22.38 14.41
CA TYR A 270 -2.07 -21.43 13.86
C TYR A 270 -1.38 -21.99 12.62
N VAL A 271 -1.09 -21.08 11.69
CA VAL A 271 -0.39 -21.36 10.45
C VAL A 271 0.77 -20.37 10.34
N ARG A 272 2.00 -20.87 10.30
CA ARG A 272 3.20 -20.05 10.15
C ARG A 272 4.01 -20.50 8.94
N MET A 273 4.37 -19.54 8.10
CA MET A 273 5.23 -19.78 6.95
C MET A 273 6.31 -18.70 6.90
N THR A 274 7.58 -19.12 6.85
CA THR A 274 8.72 -18.20 6.84
C THR A 274 9.59 -18.39 5.61
N ALA A 275 9.89 -17.32 4.89
CA ALA A 275 10.73 -17.34 3.69
C ALA A 275 10.24 -18.33 2.61
N CYS A 276 8.92 -18.54 2.52
CA CYS A 276 8.31 -19.32 1.46
C CYS A 276 8.08 -18.46 0.21
N THR A 277 8.09 -19.08 -0.97
CA THR A 277 7.84 -18.43 -2.26
C THR A 277 6.67 -19.12 -2.95
N PHE A 278 5.63 -18.36 -3.26
CA PHE A 278 4.44 -18.81 -3.97
C PHE A 278 4.43 -18.17 -5.35
N VAL A 279 4.42 -18.99 -6.40
CA VAL A 279 4.50 -18.52 -7.78
C VAL A 279 3.32 -19.03 -8.57
N GLY A 280 2.45 -18.11 -8.97
CA GLY A 280 1.46 -18.37 -10.00
C GLY A 280 2.10 -18.34 -11.39
N ARG A 281 1.86 -19.40 -12.17
CA ARG A 281 2.15 -19.38 -13.61
C ARG A 281 0.89 -19.30 -14.47
N GLY A 282 -0.27 -19.42 -13.82
CA GLY A 282 -1.58 -19.30 -14.44
C GLY A 282 -1.73 -18.09 -15.35
N ARG A 283 -2.62 -18.21 -16.32
CA ARG A 283 -2.86 -17.19 -17.33
C ARG A 283 -3.58 -16.03 -16.68
N THR A 284 -3.01 -14.83 -16.75
CA THR A 284 -3.67 -13.59 -16.30
C THR A 284 -4.88 -13.28 -17.19
N GLU A 285 -5.99 -12.85 -16.56
CA GLU A 285 -7.07 -12.21 -17.29
C GLU A 285 -6.52 -10.97 -17.99
N LYS A 286 -6.72 -10.88 -19.30
CA LYS A 286 -6.25 -9.73 -20.06
C LYS A 286 -7.43 -8.99 -20.65
N VAL A 287 -7.57 -7.76 -20.20
CA VAL A 287 -8.60 -6.83 -20.66
C VAL A 287 -8.01 -5.95 -21.75
N PHE A 288 -8.78 -5.72 -22.81
CA PHE A 288 -8.52 -4.72 -23.82
C PHE A 288 -9.71 -3.77 -23.88
N TYR A 289 -9.43 -2.48 -23.76
CA TYR A 289 -10.38 -1.44 -24.06
C TYR A 289 -10.13 -0.95 -25.48
N PHE A 290 -11.21 -0.58 -26.17
CA PHE A 290 -11.14 -0.05 -27.52
C PHE A 290 -12.29 0.91 -27.76
N ASP A 291 -12.04 1.91 -28.59
CA ASP A 291 -13.04 2.88 -29.02
C ASP A 291 -13.82 2.33 -30.23
N THR A 292 -15.14 2.34 -30.13
CA THR A 292 -16.07 1.84 -31.15
C THR A 292 -16.05 2.61 -32.47
N ASP A 293 -15.61 3.86 -32.49
CA ASP A 293 -15.51 4.72 -33.66
C ASP A 293 -14.08 4.72 -34.23
N ASN A 294 -13.08 4.81 -33.36
CA ASN A 294 -11.68 5.00 -33.74
C ASN A 294 -10.88 3.71 -33.91
N ASP A 295 -11.29 2.63 -33.26
CA ASP A 295 -10.56 1.35 -33.31
C ASP A 295 -11.34 0.24 -34.04
N THR A 296 -12.59 0.49 -34.44
CA THR A 296 -13.40 -0.44 -35.23
C THR A 296 -13.33 -0.13 -36.72
N ASP A 297 -12.75 -1.03 -37.51
CA ASP A 297 -12.76 -0.97 -38.97
C ASP A 297 -13.84 -1.94 -39.49
N GLY A 298 -15.06 -1.42 -39.60
CA GLY A 298 -16.20 -2.18 -40.12
C GLY A 298 -16.08 -2.54 -41.61
N ALA A 299 -15.19 -1.90 -42.38
CA ALA A 299 -15.01 -2.20 -43.80
C ALA A 299 -14.11 -3.42 -44.03
N ASN A 300 -13.20 -3.71 -43.10
CA ASN A 300 -12.31 -4.87 -43.14
C ASN A 300 -12.58 -5.89 -42.01
N GLU A 301 -13.63 -5.66 -41.23
CA GLU A 301 -14.03 -6.44 -40.05
C GLU A 301 -12.86 -6.65 -39.07
N ARG A 302 -12.19 -5.55 -38.71
CA ARG A 302 -11.02 -5.53 -37.84
C ARG A 302 -11.22 -4.64 -36.64
N LEU A 303 -10.56 -5.01 -35.55
CA LEU A 303 -10.39 -4.17 -34.38
C LEU A 303 -8.92 -3.83 -34.20
N VAL A 304 -8.61 -2.56 -33.97
CA VAL A 304 -7.25 -2.07 -33.67
C VAL A 304 -6.98 -2.29 -32.19
N LEU A 305 -6.07 -3.22 -31.90
CA LEU A 305 -5.56 -3.47 -30.55
C LEU A 305 -4.04 -3.28 -30.59
N SER A 306 -3.55 -2.07 -30.35
CA SER A 306 -2.12 -1.77 -30.54
C SER A 306 -1.22 -2.67 -29.68
N LEU A 307 -0.12 -3.16 -30.26
CA LEU A 307 0.91 -3.96 -29.58
C LEU A 307 0.36 -5.20 -28.85
N HIS A 308 -0.62 -5.89 -29.45
CA HIS A 308 -1.17 -7.09 -28.88
C HIS A 308 -0.27 -8.32 -29.13
N ASN A 309 -0.11 -9.19 -28.13
CA ASN A 309 0.51 -10.51 -28.29
C ASN A 309 -0.52 -11.65 -28.43
N ILE A 310 -1.72 -11.32 -28.90
CA ILE A 310 -2.82 -12.27 -29.12
C ILE A 310 -2.45 -13.26 -30.23
N THR A 311 -2.71 -14.55 -29.99
CA THR A 311 -2.66 -15.60 -31.00
C THR A 311 -4.06 -15.93 -31.51
N SER A 312 -4.18 -16.48 -32.73
CA SER A 312 -5.48 -16.90 -33.26
C SER A 312 -6.07 -18.06 -32.46
N GLY A 313 -7.39 -18.17 -32.38
CA GLY A 313 -8.06 -19.22 -31.60
C GLY A 313 -8.35 -18.85 -30.15
N ARG A 314 -8.33 -17.56 -29.80
CA ARG A 314 -8.49 -17.10 -28.41
C ARG A 314 -9.92 -16.72 -28.11
N ALA A 315 -10.54 -17.42 -27.16
CA ALA A 315 -11.83 -17.01 -26.61
C ALA A 315 -11.70 -15.69 -25.84
N ILE A 316 -12.70 -14.82 -26.00
CA ILE A 316 -12.86 -13.56 -25.27
C ILE A 316 -14.32 -13.35 -24.90
N LEU A 317 -14.56 -12.68 -23.78
CA LEU A 317 -15.85 -12.14 -23.41
C LEU A 317 -15.91 -10.67 -23.84
N TYR A 318 -16.90 -10.30 -24.64
CA TYR A 318 -17.13 -8.91 -25.03
C TYR A 318 -18.13 -8.23 -24.09
N SER A 319 -17.86 -6.97 -23.74
CA SER A 319 -18.80 -6.11 -23.02
C SER A 319 -18.85 -4.70 -23.60
N LYS A 320 -20.05 -4.13 -23.63
CA LYS A 320 -20.30 -2.72 -24.03
C LYS A 320 -20.06 -1.70 -22.91
N GLN A 321 -19.75 -2.14 -21.69
CA GLN A 321 -19.51 -1.26 -20.53
C GLN A 321 -20.64 -0.25 -20.24
N GLY A 322 -21.90 -0.64 -20.48
CA GLY A 322 -23.05 0.26 -20.33
C GLY A 322 -23.33 1.15 -21.55
N GLY A 323 -22.44 1.15 -22.54
CA GLY A 323 -22.59 1.83 -23.83
C GLY A 323 -23.87 1.47 -24.58
N SER A 324 -24.27 2.38 -25.44
CA SER A 324 -25.43 2.30 -26.32
C SER A 324 -25.08 1.88 -27.75
N GLU A 325 -23.81 2.00 -28.15
CA GLU A 325 -23.34 1.70 -29.50
C GLU A 325 -23.31 0.18 -29.78
N ALA A 326 -23.74 -0.20 -30.98
CA ALA A 326 -23.82 -1.59 -31.41
C ALA A 326 -22.92 -1.82 -32.63
N ILE A 327 -21.78 -2.47 -32.41
CA ILE A 327 -20.77 -2.73 -33.45
C ILE A 327 -20.86 -4.13 -34.06
N GLY A 328 -22.04 -4.77 -33.99
CA GLY A 328 -22.23 -6.15 -34.46
C GLY A 328 -21.84 -7.24 -33.45
N LEU A 329 -21.45 -6.85 -32.24
CA LEU A 329 -21.20 -7.74 -31.10
C LEU A 329 -22.35 -7.66 -30.08
N THR A 330 -22.59 -8.73 -29.35
CA THR A 330 -23.63 -8.86 -28.32
C THR A 330 -22.97 -8.82 -26.93
N ASP A 331 -23.45 -7.93 -26.06
CA ASP A 331 -22.92 -7.78 -24.70
C ASP A 331 -22.95 -9.10 -23.91
N ALA A 332 -21.96 -9.31 -23.05
CA ALA A 332 -21.76 -10.53 -22.27
C ALA A 332 -21.75 -11.83 -23.10
N THR A 333 -21.29 -11.76 -24.36
CA THR A 333 -21.18 -12.92 -25.25
C THR A 333 -19.72 -13.28 -25.50
N GLU A 334 -19.43 -14.59 -25.55
CA GLU A 334 -18.12 -15.12 -25.89
C GLU A 334 -17.90 -15.13 -27.42
N TYR A 335 -16.69 -14.73 -27.83
CA TYR A 335 -16.22 -14.75 -29.21
C TYR A 335 -14.79 -15.29 -29.30
N TRP A 336 -14.27 -15.50 -30.50
CA TRP A 336 -12.90 -15.96 -30.74
C TRP A 336 -12.10 -14.96 -31.58
N LEU A 337 -10.85 -14.71 -31.20
CA LEU A 337 -9.96 -13.79 -31.90
C LEU A 337 -9.06 -14.53 -32.89
N SER A 338 -8.89 -13.93 -34.07
CA SER A 338 -7.80 -14.25 -34.98
C SER A 338 -6.82 -13.09 -35.07
N ARG A 339 -5.53 -13.38 -35.02
CA ARG A 339 -4.48 -12.39 -35.29
C ARG A 339 -4.49 -12.01 -36.77
N ASP A 340 -4.69 -10.73 -37.06
CA ASP A 340 -4.61 -10.18 -38.41
C ASP A 340 -3.26 -9.47 -38.63
N SER A 341 -2.77 -8.73 -37.64
CA SER A 341 -1.40 -8.16 -37.63
C SER A 341 -0.80 -8.09 -36.21
N ASN A 342 0.16 -7.20 -35.95
CA ASN A 342 0.67 -6.94 -34.59
C ASN A 342 -0.21 -5.94 -33.81
N SER A 343 -1.10 -5.24 -34.52
CA SER A 343 -1.92 -4.17 -33.96
C SER A 343 -3.40 -4.32 -34.32
N THR A 344 -3.79 -5.44 -34.93
CA THR A 344 -5.16 -5.68 -35.38
C THR A 344 -5.58 -7.14 -35.19
N VAL A 345 -6.81 -7.32 -34.76
CA VAL A 345 -7.48 -8.64 -34.63
C VAL A 345 -8.77 -8.66 -35.43
N LYS A 346 -9.27 -9.86 -35.72
CA LYS A 346 -10.66 -10.09 -36.12
C LYS A 346 -11.38 -10.93 -35.08
N ILE A 347 -12.69 -10.77 -34.99
CA ILE A 347 -13.57 -11.45 -34.03
C ILE A 347 -14.42 -12.47 -34.78
N HIS A 348 -14.65 -13.64 -34.20
CA HIS A 348 -15.33 -14.79 -34.79
C HIS A 348 -16.34 -15.38 -33.80
N THR A 349 -17.36 -16.06 -34.30
CA THR A 349 -18.35 -16.78 -33.46
C THR A 349 -17.97 -18.24 -33.19
N SER A 350 -16.83 -18.70 -33.70
CA SER A 350 -16.31 -20.04 -33.43
C SER A 350 -14.78 -20.07 -33.41
N PHE A 351 -14.21 -21.02 -32.65
CA PHE A 351 -12.77 -21.27 -32.63
C PHE A 351 -12.24 -21.61 -34.03
N ASP A 352 -12.91 -22.51 -34.75
CA ASP A 352 -12.48 -23.00 -36.06
C ASP A 352 -12.32 -21.82 -37.04
N ASP A 353 -13.33 -20.95 -37.12
CA ASP A 353 -13.30 -19.74 -37.96
C ASP A 353 -12.14 -18.81 -37.61
N SER A 354 -11.86 -18.63 -36.31
CA SER A 354 -10.74 -17.80 -35.87
C SER A 354 -9.37 -18.39 -36.19
N TYR A 355 -9.24 -19.71 -36.19
CA TYR A 355 -7.98 -20.39 -36.49
C TYR A 355 -7.71 -20.44 -38.00
N THR A 356 -8.75 -20.68 -38.81
CA THR A 356 -8.67 -20.63 -40.27
C THR A 356 -8.78 -19.22 -40.85
N ILE A 357 -9.09 -18.22 -40.01
CA ILE A 357 -9.29 -16.81 -40.37
C ILE A 357 -10.38 -16.68 -41.44
N THR A 358 -11.51 -17.35 -41.23
CA THR A 358 -12.68 -17.36 -42.12
C THR A 358 -13.90 -16.78 -41.41
N SER A 359 -14.84 -16.19 -42.14
CA SER A 359 -16.15 -15.76 -41.59
C SER A 359 -16.07 -14.85 -40.34
N PRO A 360 -15.27 -13.75 -40.35
CA PRO A 360 -15.26 -12.84 -39.20
C PRO A 360 -16.66 -12.26 -38.97
N VAL A 361 -16.95 -11.91 -37.71
CA VAL A 361 -18.15 -11.16 -37.34
C VAL A 361 -18.17 -9.86 -38.12
N ASN A 362 -19.32 -9.53 -38.73
CA ASN A 362 -19.51 -8.26 -39.40
C ASN A 362 -19.51 -7.13 -38.37
N LEU A 363 -18.36 -6.47 -38.21
CA LEU A 363 -18.25 -5.29 -37.38
C LEU A 363 -18.92 -4.12 -38.09
N THR A 364 -19.78 -3.40 -37.38
CA THR A 364 -20.37 -2.15 -37.90
C THR A 364 -19.65 -1.00 -37.23
N ALA A 365 -18.93 -0.18 -37.99
CA ALA A 365 -18.35 1.05 -37.45
C ALA A 365 -19.48 1.98 -36.95
N SER A 366 -19.27 2.66 -35.82
CA SER A 366 -20.24 3.66 -35.37
C SER A 366 -20.39 4.76 -36.44
N SER A 367 -21.62 5.27 -36.60
CA SER A 367 -21.91 6.37 -37.54
C SER A 367 -22.64 7.52 -36.85
N VAL A 368 -22.82 7.44 -35.54
CA VAL A 368 -23.64 8.38 -34.74
C VAL A 368 -22.86 9.08 -33.61
N GLY A 369 -21.56 8.82 -33.47
CA GLY A 369 -20.58 9.73 -32.86
C GLY A 369 -20.71 9.97 -31.35
N SER A 370 -19.93 9.20 -30.58
CA SER A 370 -19.20 9.72 -29.41
C SER A 370 -17.99 8.88 -28.98
N GLY A 371 -17.62 7.80 -29.68
CA GLY A 371 -16.47 6.96 -29.33
C GLY A 371 -16.62 6.32 -27.95
N GLU A 372 -17.59 5.40 -27.81
CA GLU A 372 -17.80 4.69 -26.54
C GLU A 372 -16.66 3.68 -26.29
N GLU A 373 -16.16 3.61 -25.06
CA GLU A 373 -15.12 2.65 -24.67
C GLU A 373 -15.77 1.28 -24.43
N HIS A 374 -15.43 0.29 -25.28
CA HIS A 374 -15.88 -1.09 -25.16
C HIS A 374 -14.76 -2.00 -24.66
N LYS A 375 -15.11 -3.20 -24.17
CA LYS A 375 -14.19 -4.10 -23.46
C LYS A 375 -14.16 -5.51 -24.07
N LEU A 376 -12.96 -6.06 -24.29
CA LEU A 376 -12.72 -7.49 -24.54
C LEU A 376 -11.94 -8.08 -23.37
N THR A 377 -12.34 -9.26 -22.89
CA THR A 377 -11.73 -9.91 -21.74
C THR A 377 -11.30 -11.33 -22.08
N ILE A 378 -10.02 -11.66 -21.96
CA ILE A 378 -9.51 -13.02 -22.12
C ILE A 378 -9.69 -13.78 -20.78
N GLN A 379 -10.61 -14.74 -20.71
CA GLN A 379 -11.00 -15.48 -19.48
C GLN A 379 -10.78 -16.99 -19.54
N PRO A 380 -10.51 -17.68 -18.42
CA PRO A 380 -10.36 -17.15 -17.04
C PRO A 380 -8.92 -16.73 -16.67
N ASP A 381 -8.80 -16.06 -15.51
CA ASP A 381 -7.54 -15.85 -14.79
C ASP A 381 -7.21 -17.09 -13.95
N THR A 382 -6.24 -17.91 -14.36
CA THR A 382 -5.93 -19.19 -13.67
C THR A 382 -4.80 -19.10 -12.66
N ARG A 383 -4.36 -17.88 -12.35
CA ARG A 383 -3.40 -17.65 -11.26
C ARG A 383 -4.01 -18.08 -9.92
N PRO A 384 -3.17 -18.53 -8.97
CA PRO A 384 -3.66 -19.06 -7.72
C PRO A 384 -4.19 -17.96 -6.80
N ASP A 385 -5.16 -18.33 -5.96
CA ASP A 385 -5.60 -17.52 -4.83
C ASP A 385 -4.86 -17.89 -3.54
N PHE A 386 -4.79 -16.95 -2.61
CA PHE A 386 -4.41 -17.20 -1.24
C PHE A 386 -5.49 -16.66 -0.32
N THR A 387 -6.13 -17.54 0.46
CA THR A 387 -7.29 -17.16 1.27
C THR A 387 -7.08 -17.56 2.72
N THR A 388 -7.48 -16.68 3.64
CA THR A 388 -7.69 -17.01 5.04
C THR A 388 -9.16 -16.95 5.37
N THR A 389 -9.66 -17.93 6.11
CA THR A 389 -11.04 -17.97 6.57
C THR A 389 -11.09 -18.12 8.09
N GLY A 390 -12.10 -17.53 8.72
CA GLY A 390 -12.26 -17.57 10.17
C GLY A 390 -11.29 -16.67 10.95
N ALA A 391 -11.69 -16.30 12.17
CA ALA A 391 -10.92 -15.43 13.06
C ALA A 391 -11.25 -15.75 14.52
N ALA A 392 -11.07 -17.02 14.92
CA ALA A 392 -11.38 -17.45 16.27
C ALA A 392 -10.36 -16.92 17.30
N SER A 393 -10.70 -16.98 18.59
CA SER A 393 -9.79 -16.51 19.63
C SER A 393 -8.51 -17.34 19.67
N GLY A 394 -7.36 -16.68 19.72
CA GLY A 394 -6.05 -17.33 19.85
C GLY A 394 -5.56 -18.00 18.56
N THR A 395 -6.15 -17.67 17.40
CA THR A 395 -5.64 -18.12 16.11
C THR A 395 -4.70 -17.10 15.48
N GLU A 396 -3.81 -17.57 14.61
CA GLU A 396 -2.80 -16.75 13.95
C GLU A 396 -2.50 -17.31 12.54
N LEU A 397 -2.50 -16.45 11.52
CA LEU A 397 -1.71 -16.68 10.30
C LEU A 397 -0.50 -15.75 10.35
N ALA A 398 0.71 -16.30 10.36
CA ALA A 398 1.95 -15.54 10.30
C ALA A 398 2.74 -15.86 9.03
N MET A 399 3.00 -14.83 8.23
CA MET A 399 3.77 -14.88 6.99
C MET A 399 4.99 -13.97 7.13
N ASP A 400 6.16 -14.57 7.28
CA ASP A 400 7.39 -13.82 7.55
C ASP A 400 8.35 -13.93 6.37
N ALA A 401 8.73 -12.80 5.77
CA ALA A 401 9.65 -12.73 4.63
C ALA A 401 9.25 -13.63 3.44
N CYS A 402 7.95 -13.89 3.26
CA CYS A 402 7.43 -14.68 2.15
C CYS A 402 7.36 -13.85 0.85
N THR A 403 7.37 -14.53 -0.29
CA THR A 403 7.19 -13.91 -1.62
C THR A 403 5.96 -14.49 -2.30
N PHE A 404 5.06 -13.63 -2.75
CA PHE A 404 3.86 -13.94 -3.51
C PHE A 404 4.03 -13.33 -4.90
N GLN A 405 4.16 -14.18 -5.90
CA GLN A 405 4.39 -13.78 -7.28
C GLN A 405 3.25 -14.24 -8.16
N ASN A 406 2.63 -13.30 -8.89
CA ASN A 406 1.55 -13.57 -9.83
C ASN A 406 0.39 -14.36 -9.19
N LEU A 407 -0.02 -14.00 -7.98
CA LEU A 407 -1.29 -14.47 -7.42
C LEU A 407 -2.44 -13.63 -7.99
N ARG A 408 -3.62 -14.24 -8.05
CA ARG A 408 -4.83 -13.54 -8.47
C ARG A 408 -5.35 -12.73 -7.29
N ASP A 409 -5.99 -13.39 -6.32
CA ASP A 409 -6.55 -12.74 -5.16
C ASP A 409 -5.89 -13.23 -3.87
N ILE A 410 -5.61 -12.30 -2.96
CA ILE A 410 -5.13 -12.59 -1.61
C ILE A 410 -6.16 -12.04 -0.63
N ILE A 411 -6.89 -12.93 0.05
CA ILE A 411 -7.99 -12.55 0.94
C ILE A 411 -7.61 -12.88 2.36
N LEU A 412 -7.51 -11.86 3.20
CA LEU A 412 -7.04 -11.96 4.57
C LEU A 412 -8.18 -11.74 5.57
N THR A 413 -7.86 -11.95 6.85
CA THR A 413 -8.73 -11.74 8.00
C THR A 413 -7.91 -11.06 9.09
N SER A 414 -8.57 -10.57 10.14
CA SER A 414 -7.93 -9.85 11.25
C SER A 414 -6.90 -10.64 12.05
N VAL A 415 -6.77 -11.96 11.82
CA VAL A 415 -5.77 -12.82 12.46
C VAL A 415 -4.54 -13.05 11.60
N ALA A 416 -4.52 -12.48 10.38
CA ALA A 416 -3.40 -12.56 9.47
C ALA A 416 -2.37 -11.46 9.73
N THR A 417 -1.09 -11.83 9.75
CA THR A 417 0.06 -10.93 9.82
C THR A 417 1.06 -11.30 8.75
N PHE A 418 1.45 -10.33 7.94
CA PHE A 418 2.47 -10.45 6.90
C PHE A 418 3.58 -9.45 7.23
N ASP A 419 4.76 -9.96 7.59
CA ASP A 419 5.94 -9.16 7.94
C ASP A 419 7.03 -9.35 6.88
N GLY A 420 7.50 -8.24 6.30
CA GLY A 420 8.61 -8.24 5.36
C GLY A 420 8.33 -9.01 4.06
N CYS A 421 7.06 -9.20 3.70
CA CYS A 421 6.67 -9.98 2.52
C CYS A 421 6.79 -9.18 1.22
N ALA A 422 6.96 -9.88 0.10
CA ALA A 422 7.00 -9.28 -1.24
C ALA A 422 5.82 -9.76 -2.09
N PHE A 423 5.07 -8.84 -2.66
CA PHE A 423 3.94 -9.06 -3.56
C PHE A 423 4.30 -8.51 -4.96
N ILE A 424 4.47 -9.42 -5.91
CA ILE A 424 5.01 -9.10 -7.24
C ILE A 424 4.00 -9.57 -8.30
N GLY A 425 3.44 -8.65 -9.08
CA GLY A 425 2.48 -9.03 -10.14
C GLY A 425 1.19 -9.65 -9.63
N CYS A 426 0.81 -9.35 -8.39
CA CYS A 426 -0.47 -9.78 -7.84
C CYS A 426 -1.60 -8.91 -8.42
N ARG A 427 -2.83 -9.43 -8.45
CA ARG A 427 -3.99 -8.66 -8.90
C ARG A 427 -4.71 -7.96 -7.76
N SER A 428 -5.02 -8.63 -6.66
CA SER A 428 -5.73 -7.98 -5.55
C SER A 428 -5.35 -8.55 -4.19
N ILE A 429 -5.46 -7.72 -3.16
CA ILE A 429 -5.22 -8.05 -1.77
C ILE A 429 -6.33 -7.40 -0.94
N ASP A 430 -7.22 -8.19 -0.36
CA ASP A 430 -8.17 -7.73 0.66
C ASP A 430 -7.56 -8.02 2.03
N THR A 431 -7.32 -6.99 2.82
CA THR A 431 -6.72 -7.17 4.15
C THR A 431 -7.68 -7.81 5.13
N GLY A 432 -9.00 -7.62 5.02
CA GLY A 432 -9.94 -8.07 6.05
C GLY A 432 -9.52 -7.69 7.49
N ALA A 433 -8.86 -6.54 7.64
CA ALA A 433 -8.20 -6.05 8.87
C ALA A 433 -6.93 -6.82 9.35
N GLY A 434 -6.33 -7.65 8.50
CA GLY A 434 -5.03 -8.29 8.71
C GLY A 434 -3.86 -7.31 8.51
N LEU A 435 -2.79 -7.51 9.27
CA LEU A 435 -1.63 -6.62 9.34
C LEU A 435 -0.61 -6.89 8.22
N LEU A 436 -0.23 -5.85 7.49
CA LEU A 436 0.82 -5.81 6.47
C LEU A 436 1.93 -4.87 6.95
N THR A 437 3.05 -5.42 7.40
CA THR A 437 4.17 -4.64 7.96
C THR A 437 5.45 -4.88 7.17
N GLY A 438 6.16 -3.82 6.81
CA GLY A 438 7.43 -3.93 6.07
C GLY A 438 7.31 -4.58 4.70
N CYS A 439 6.10 -4.65 4.12
CA CYS A 439 5.84 -5.36 2.89
C CYS A 439 6.23 -4.54 1.66
N SER A 440 6.49 -5.20 0.54
CA SER A 440 6.76 -4.55 -0.76
C SER A 440 5.77 -5.00 -1.82
N PHE A 441 5.30 -4.04 -2.62
CA PHE A 441 4.29 -4.24 -3.65
C PHE A 441 4.81 -3.68 -4.98
N SER A 442 5.00 -4.54 -5.99
CA SER A 442 5.51 -4.11 -7.30
C SER A 442 4.90 -4.87 -8.48
N GLN A 443 5.02 -4.27 -9.68
CA GLN A 443 4.64 -4.88 -10.97
C GLN A 443 3.18 -5.33 -11.07
N GLN A 444 2.26 -4.62 -10.41
CA GLN A 444 0.87 -5.07 -10.27
C GLN A 444 0.17 -5.30 -11.61
N THR A 445 -0.69 -6.30 -11.63
CA THR A 445 -1.56 -6.68 -12.76
C THR A 445 -3.03 -6.36 -12.47
N THR A 446 -3.28 -5.44 -11.54
CA THR A 446 -4.59 -4.91 -11.15
C THR A 446 -5.34 -4.41 -12.39
N ASP A 447 -6.65 -4.63 -12.41
CA ASP A 447 -7.51 -4.07 -13.46
C ASP A 447 -7.67 -2.55 -13.29
N ILE A 448 -8.10 -1.88 -14.35
CA ILE A 448 -8.43 -0.46 -14.32
C ILE A 448 -9.50 -0.19 -13.24
N GLY A 449 -9.24 0.80 -12.38
CA GLY A 449 -10.15 1.22 -11.33
C GLY A 449 -10.20 0.29 -10.10
N VAL A 450 -9.51 -0.84 -10.12
CA VAL A 450 -9.42 -1.76 -8.98
C VAL A 450 -8.20 -1.40 -8.12
N ALA A 451 -8.31 -1.55 -6.81
CA ALA A 451 -7.21 -1.35 -5.88
C ALA A 451 -6.26 -2.55 -5.87
N LEU A 452 -4.96 -2.33 -5.63
CA LEU A 452 -4.10 -3.45 -5.24
C LEU A 452 -4.48 -3.95 -3.85
N VAL A 453 -4.58 -3.04 -2.89
CA VAL A 453 -4.94 -3.35 -1.50
C VAL A 453 -6.27 -2.71 -1.17
N THR A 454 -7.23 -3.49 -0.71
CA THR A 454 -8.47 -2.99 -0.12
C THR A 454 -8.42 -3.18 1.39
N THR A 455 -8.77 -2.14 2.14
CA THR A 455 -8.81 -2.19 3.60
C THR A 455 -9.95 -1.34 4.15
N SER A 456 -10.49 -1.78 5.28
CA SER A 456 -11.38 -0.98 6.12
C SER A 456 -10.64 -0.22 7.23
N ASP A 457 -9.33 -0.46 7.37
CA ASP A 457 -8.48 0.12 8.41
C ASP A 457 -7.08 0.37 7.85
N LEU A 458 -6.70 1.63 7.66
CA LEU A 458 -5.38 1.97 7.13
C LEU A 458 -4.25 1.70 8.13
N GLU A 459 -4.54 1.56 9.43
CA GLU A 459 -3.54 1.27 10.46
C GLU A 459 -2.95 -0.14 10.29
N THR A 460 -3.63 -1.02 9.54
CA THR A 460 -3.14 -2.37 9.25
C THR A 460 -2.04 -2.39 8.19
N ILE A 461 -1.69 -1.25 7.60
CA ILE A 461 -0.62 -1.13 6.61
C ILE A 461 0.45 -0.22 7.18
N GLU A 462 1.61 -0.77 7.52
CA GLU A 462 2.73 0.00 8.06
C GLU A 462 4.07 -0.36 7.40
N LYS A 463 4.97 0.64 7.34
CA LYS A 463 6.36 0.50 6.87
C LYS A 463 6.48 -0.14 5.48
N SER A 464 5.42 -0.09 4.69
CA SER A 464 5.29 -0.83 3.45
C SER A 464 5.59 0.05 2.24
N THR A 465 6.09 -0.55 1.16
CA THR A 465 6.47 0.16 -0.07
C THR A 465 5.60 -0.28 -1.23
N PHE A 466 4.92 0.69 -1.84
CA PHE A 466 4.10 0.53 -3.03
C PHE A 466 4.80 1.19 -4.23
N SER A 467 5.01 0.42 -5.29
CA SER A 467 5.53 0.95 -6.56
C SER A 467 4.49 0.75 -7.65
N ALA A 468 4.05 1.86 -8.25
CA ALA A 468 3.17 1.80 -9.40
C ALA A 468 3.84 1.01 -10.53
N ASN A 469 3.03 0.30 -11.32
CA ASN A 469 3.52 -0.25 -12.57
C ASN A 469 3.84 0.93 -13.50
N THR A 470 4.95 0.90 -14.22
CA THR A 470 5.34 1.97 -15.18
C THR A 470 5.41 1.46 -16.61
N ALA A 471 5.00 0.21 -16.86
CA ALA A 471 4.90 -0.33 -18.21
C ALA A 471 3.83 0.41 -19.05
N ASP A 472 3.94 0.37 -20.39
CA ASP A 472 3.33 1.29 -21.39
C ASP A 472 1.82 1.64 -21.32
N ASN A 473 1.03 1.07 -20.40
CA ASN A 473 -0.37 1.41 -20.15
C ASN A 473 -0.69 1.73 -18.68
N ALA A 474 0.31 1.91 -17.83
CA ALA A 474 0.12 1.87 -16.38
C ALA A 474 -0.51 3.11 -15.74
N TRP A 475 -0.66 4.20 -16.48
CA TRP A 475 -1.39 5.40 -16.02
C TRP A 475 -2.91 5.26 -16.17
N GLU A 476 -3.39 4.19 -16.80
CA GLU A 476 -4.77 3.71 -16.71
C GLU A 476 -4.96 2.72 -15.55
N LEU A 477 -3.88 2.24 -14.92
CA LEU A 477 -3.90 1.07 -14.06
C LEU A 477 -3.91 1.45 -12.59
N SER A 478 -5.08 1.28 -11.98
CA SER A 478 -5.25 1.02 -10.54
C SER A 478 -4.67 2.05 -9.56
N HIS A 479 -4.97 1.85 -8.29
CA HIS A 479 -4.40 2.62 -7.20
C HIS A 479 -3.81 1.66 -6.17
N ALA A 480 -2.95 2.17 -5.28
CA ALA A 480 -2.28 1.31 -4.32
C ALA A 480 -3.25 0.77 -3.27
N VAL A 481 -4.00 1.67 -2.63
CA VAL A 481 -4.83 1.35 -1.47
C VAL A 481 -6.22 1.96 -1.60
N GLU A 482 -7.26 1.15 -1.48
CA GLU A 482 -8.63 1.61 -1.30
C GLU A 482 -9.03 1.54 0.17
N ILE A 483 -9.56 2.63 0.70
CA ILE A 483 -10.18 2.70 2.03
C ILE A 483 -11.68 2.86 1.89
N ASP A 484 -12.42 1.85 2.34
CA ASP A 484 -13.88 1.78 2.22
C ASP A 484 -14.63 2.27 3.47
N THR A 485 -13.90 2.60 4.53
CA THR A 485 -14.46 2.96 5.83
C THR A 485 -13.97 4.33 6.29
N ALA A 486 -14.91 5.20 6.66
CA ALA A 486 -14.60 6.54 7.16
C ALA A 486 -13.97 6.48 8.55
N GLY A 487 -12.99 7.34 8.83
CA GLY A 487 -12.25 7.28 10.09
C GLY A 487 -11.05 8.21 10.16
N THR A 488 -10.31 8.13 11.26
CA THR A 488 -8.99 8.74 11.41
C THR A 488 -8.01 7.61 11.64
N TYR A 489 -6.98 7.55 10.82
CA TYR A 489 -6.04 6.43 10.79
C TYR A 489 -4.62 6.94 10.87
N ASP A 490 -3.82 6.25 11.66
CA ASP A 490 -2.37 6.40 11.65
C ASP A 490 -1.77 5.59 10.49
N PHE A 491 -0.91 6.24 9.71
CA PHE A 491 -0.35 5.68 8.49
C PHE A 491 1.17 5.74 8.54
N ASP A 492 1.74 4.73 9.19
CA ASP A 492 3.13 4.74 9.65
C ASP A 492 4.12 4.34 8.55
N ALA A 493 5.03 5.27 8.20
CA ALA A 493 6.23 4.99 7.39
C ALA A 493 6.01 4.29 6.04
N ASN A 494 4.82 4.43 5.42
CA ASN A 494 4.54 3.87 4.09
C ASN A 494 5.15 4.73 2.97
N ILE A 495 5.60 4.08 1.89
CA ILE A 495 6.28 4.71 0.75
C ILE A 495 5.52 4.40 -0.53
N PHE A 496 5.22 5.43 -1.32
CA PHE A 496 4.58 5.35 -2.63
C PHE A 496 5.54 5.88 -3.69
N ILE A 497 5.78 5.09 -4.72
CA ILE A 497 6.71 5.37 -5.80
C ILE A 497 5.92 5.37 -7.11
N ASP A 498 6.11 6.43 -7.92
CA ASP A 498 5.55 6.59 -9.27
C ASP A 498 4.00 6.62 -9.36
N TYR A 499 3.30 6.96 -8.28
CA TYR A 499 1.86 7.24 -8.30
C TYR A 499 1.57 8.66 -8.79
N GLY A 500 0.37 8.87 -9.35
CA GLY A 500 -0.04 10.15 -9.91
C GLY A 500 -0.16 11.27 -8.86
N PRO A 501 -0.27 12.53 -9.29
CA PRO A 501 -0.37 13.67 -8.37
C PRO A 501 -1.65 13.64 -7.53
N THR A 502 -1.60 14.28 -6.35
CA THR A 502 -2.75 14.45 -5.45
C THR A 502 -3.89 15.19 -6.12
N GLU A 503 -5.12 14.83 -5.78
CA GLU A 503 -6.34 15.58 -6.13
C GLU A 503 -6.17 17.10 -5.91
N ILE A 504 -6.67 17.87 -6.87
CA ILE A 504 -6.73 19.33 -6.81
C ILE A 504 -8.17 19.81 -6.89
N ASP A 505 -8.44 20.94 -6.26
CA ASP A 505 -9.63 21.73 -6.52
C ASP A 505 -9.29 22.86 -7.51
N PHE A 506 -10.24 23.19 -8.38
CA PHE A 506 -10.20 24.33 -9.29
C PHE A 506 -11.56 25.01 -9.35
N ASN A 507 -11.59 26.33 -9.53
CA ASN A 507 -12.82 27.08 -9.62
C ASN A 507 -13.40 27.02 -11.04
N ALA A 508 -14.64 26.53 -11.15
CA ALA A 508 -15.33 26.31 -12.43
C ALA A 508 -15.55 27.59 -13.26
N SER A 509 -15.46 28.78 -12.65
CA SER A 509 -15.66 30.07 -13.31
C SER A 509 -14.36 30.81 -13.64
N THR A 510 -13.33 30.72 -12.78
CA THR A 510 -12.08 31.48 -12.96
C THR A 510 -10.95 30.68 -13.57
N ASP A 511 -10.95 29.36 -13.41
CA ASP A 511 -9.83 28.51 -13.83
C ASP A 511 -10.11 27.81 -15.16
N VAL A 512 -11.34 27.86 -15.66
CA VAL A 512 -11.72 27.34 -16.98
C VAL A 512 -11.52 28.42 -18.04
N GLU A 513 -10.75 28.10 -19.08
CA GLU A 513 -10.46 28.95 -20.23
C GLU A 513 -11.23 28.46 -21.47
N PRO A 514 -12.52 28.82 -21.64
CA PRO A 514 -13.40 28.25 -22.66
C PRO A 514 -13.00 28.64 -24.10
N ALA A 515 -12.19 29.69 -24.27
CA ALA A 515 -11.68 30.06 -25.60
C ALA A 515 -10.59 29.09 -26.09
N LEU A 516 -9.96 28.37 -25.17
CA LEU A 516 -8.92 27.40 -25.42
C LEU A 516 -9.36 25.97 -25.07
N ASP A 517 -10.53 25.78 -24.45
CA ASP A 517 -11.00 24.50 -23.91
C ASP A 517 -9.97 23.87 -22.96
N GLU A 518 -9.43 24.70 -22.05
CA GLU A 518 -8.38 24.34 -21.10
C GLU A 518 -8.76 24.71 -19.66
N ILE A 519 -8.14 24.04 -18.69
CA ILE A 519 -8.30 24.28 -17.25
C ILE A 519 -6.92 24.64 -16.69
N VAL A 520 -6.83 25.76 -15.96
CA VAL A 520 -5.65 26.16 -15.19
C VAL A 520 -5.54 25.29 -13.95
N VAL A 521 -4.39 24.66 -13.75
CA VAL A 521 -4.14 23.77 -12.60
C VAL A 521 -2.90 24.20 -11.80
N PRO A 522 -2.80 23.86 -10.52
CA PRO A 522 -1.60 24.13 -9.73
C PRO A 522 -0.34 23.49 -10.33
N ALA A 523 0.81 24.18 -10.19
CA ALA A 523 2.08 23.73 -10.75
C ALA A 523 2.50 22.32 -10.28
N ALA A 524 2.21 21.97 -9.02
CA ALA A 524 2.52 20.66 -8.47
C ALA A 524 1.77 19.53 -9.19
N PHE A 525 0.47 19.74 -9.44
CA PHE A 525 -0.36 18.80 -10.21
C PHE A 525 0.11 18.72 -11.66
N TYR A 526 0.31 19.88 -12.30
CA TYR A 526 0.79 19.97 -13.68
C TYR A 526 2.10 19.20 -13.90
N SER A 527 3.08 19.37 -13.00
CA SER A 527 4.40 18.72 -13.13
C SER A 527 4.38 17.20 -12.97
N GLY A 528 3.29 16.66 -12.40
CA GLY A 528 3.07 15.23 -12.24
C GLY A 528 2.30 14.56 -13.39
N LEU A 529 1.89 15.33 -14.42
CA LEU A 529 1.11 14.83 -15.56
C LEU A 529 1.93 14.78 -16.86
N ASN A 530 1.57 13.83 -17.72
CA ASN A 530 2.02 13.67 -19.09
C ASN A 530 0.82 13.63 -20.06
N ASP A 531 1.08 13.87 -21.34
CA ASP A 531 0.08 13.67 -22.39
C ASP A 531 -0.40 12.22 -22.40
N GLY A 532 -1.71 12.01 -22.30
CA GLY A 532 -2.32 10.68 -22.25
C GLY A 532 -2.61 10.15 -20.84
N ASP A 533 -2.21 10.86 -19.79
CA ASP A 533 -2.54 10.43 -18.42
C ASP A 533 -4.06 10.51 -18.19
N ALA A 534 -4.59 9.56 -17.43
CA ALA A 534 -6.01 9.52 -17.09
C ALA A 534 -6.27 10.32 -15.80
N VAL A 535 -7.37 11.06 -15.78
CA VAL A 535 -7.87 11.81 -14.62
C VAL A 535 -9.36 11.55 -14.43
N TYR A 536 -9.84 11.71 -13.20
CA TYR A 536 -11.28 11.79 -12.92
C TYR A 536 -11.67 13.23 -12.63
N TYR A 537 -12.85 13.62 -13.10
CA TYR A 537 -13.48 14.90 -12.83
C TYR A 537 -14.66 14.71 -11.87
N GLU A 538 -14.72 15.54 -10.84
CA GLU A 538 -15.84 15.58 -9.90
C GLU A 538 -16.35 17.03 -9.81
N ASP A 539 -17.67 17.21 -9.81
CA ASP A 539 -18.28 18.54 -9.69
C ASP A 539 -18.48 18.99 -8.23
N ARG A 540 -18.14 18.11 -7.26
CA ARG A 540 -18.28 18.36 -5.81
C ARG A 540 -19.72 18.71 -5.38
N GLY A 541 -20.72 18.25 -6.14
CA GLY A 541 -22.13 18.61 -5.95
C GLY A 541 -22.52 19.96 -6.54
N GLY A 542 -21.61 20.62 -7.26
CA GLY A 542 -21.84 21.82 -8.06
C GLY A 542 -22.55 21.51 -9.39
N THR A 543 -22.50 22.47 -10.33
CA THR A 543 -23.04 22.27 -11.68
C THR A 543 -21.98 21.69 -12.61
N THR A 544 -22.15 20.43 -13.02
CA THR A 544 -21.28 19.73 -13.98
C THR A 544 -20.96 20.60 -15.21
N LEU A 545 -19.67 20.71 -15.56
CA LEU A 545 -19.23 21.41 -16.77
C LEU A 545 -19.75 20.71 -18.04
N SER A 546 -20.13 21.49 -19.05
CA SER A 546 -20.57 20.93 -20.34
C SER A 546 -19.48 20.04 -20.95
N GLY A 547 -19.88 18.87 -21.45
CA GLY A 547 -18.96 17.87 -22.02
C GLY A 547 -18.30 16.94 -21.00
N LEU A 548 -18.44 17.25 -19.70
CA LEU A 548 -17.99 16.38 -18.61
C LEU A 548 -19.18 15.73 -17.91
N THR A 549 -18.89 14.74 -17.08
CA THR A 549 -19.83 13.98 -16.26
C THR A 549 -19.18 13.79 -14.90
N ASP A 550 -19.93 14.02 -13.83
CA ASP A 550 -19.46 13.81 -12.46
C ASP A 550 -18.99 12.36 -12.25
N GLY A 551 -17.80 12.19 -11.65
CA GLY A 551 -17.08 10.92 -11.55
C GLY A 551 -16.55 10.37 -12.89
N GLY A 552 -16.59 11.15 -13.97
CA GLY A 552 -16.17 10.74 -15.30
C GLY A 552 -14.66 10.63 -15.44
N LYS A 553 -14.19 9.59 -16.14
CA LYS A 553 -12.78 9.40 -16.53
C LYS A 553 -12.49 10.17 -17.83
N TYR A 554 -11.40 10.92 -17.85
CA TYR A 554 -10.91 11.70 -18.98
C TYR A 554 -9.39 11.53 -19.15
N TYR A 555 -8.86 11.94 -20.30
CA TYR A 555 -7.43 11.91 -20.57
C TYR A 555 -6.90 13.32 -20.77
N VAL A 556 -5.77 13.63 -20.15
CA VAL A 556 -5.18 14.97 -20.19
C VAL A 556 -4.20 15.13 -21.34
N ARG A 557 -4.15 16.34 -21.88
CA ARG A 557 -3.00 16.86 -22.62
C ARG A 557 -2.45 18.08 -21.90
N VAL A 558 -1.15 18.10 -21.72
CA VAL A 558 -0.39 19.15 -21.06
C VAL A 558 -0.06 20.22 -22.11
N SER A 559 -0.78 21.35 -22.11
CA SER A 559 -0.82 22.28 -23.26
C SER A 559 0.25 23.39 -23.21
N ASP A 560 0.48 24.02 -22.06
CA ASP A 560 1.44 25.13 -21.91
C ASP A 560 2.17 25.12 -20.54
N THR A 561 3.50 24.99 -20.59
CA THR A 561 4.38 24.97 -19.41
C THR A 561 4.51 26.32 -18.69
N THR A 562 3.98 27.40 -19.25
CA THR A 562 4.06 28.76 -18.68
C THR A 562 2.81 29.16 -17.90
N THR A 563 1.66 28.54 -18.19
CA THR A 563 0.36 28.82 -17.53
C THR A 563 -0.19 27.64 -16.74
N ASN A 564 0.48 26.48 -16.75
CA ASN A 564 0.04 25.25 -16.11
C ASN A 564 -1.39 24.84 -16.51
N THR A 565 -1.69 24.80 -17.82
CA THR A 565 -3.02 24.45 -18.31
C THR A 565 -3.10 23.02 -18.85
N VAL A 566 -4.26 22.39 -18.68
CA VAL A 566 -4.55 21.05 -19.22
C VAL A 566 -5.82 21.07 -20.08
N ALA A 567 -5.82 20.27 -21.14
CA ALA A 567 -7.00 20.00 -21.96
C ALA A 567 -7.50 18.58 -21.73
N LEU A 568 -8.83 18.36 -21.80
CA LEU A 568 -9.45 17.05 -21.55
C LEU A 568 -9.97 16.40 -22.83
N PHE A 569 -9.91 15.06 -22.87
CA PHE A 569 -10.28 14.22 -24.00
C PHE A 569 -11.00 12.96 -23.51
N HIS A 570 -11.89 12.40 -24.33
CA HIS A 570 -12.58 11.14 -24.02
C HIS A 570 -11.66 9.92 -24.14
N THR A 571 -10.60 10.00 -24.96
CA THR A 571 -9.65 8.90 -25.17
C THR A 571 -8.20 9.35 -25.06
N ARG A 572 -7.33 8.43 -24.62
CA ARG A 572 -5.87 8.62 -24.55
C ARG A 572 -5.23 8.93 -25.90
N LYS A 573 -5.74 8.28 -26.95
CA LYS A 573 -5.28 8.49 -28.33
C LYS A 573 -5.60 9.90 -28.81
N SER A 574 -6.76 10.43 -28.44
CA SER A 574 -7.16 11.79 -28.77
C SER A 574 -6.34 12.83 -28.00
N SER A 575 -6.04 12.62 -26.72
CA SER A 575 -5.18 13.56 -25.96
C SER A 575 -3.74 13.62 -26.48
N THR A 576 -3.13 12.46 -26.76
CA THR A 576 -1.76 12.36 -27.32
C THR A 576 -1.65 12.98 -28.72
N ASN A 577 -2.65 12.78 -29.58
CA ASN A 577 -2.68 13.33 -30.93
C ASN A 577 -3.26 14.76 -31.02
N ASN A 578 -3.82 15.30 -29.94
CA ASN A 578 -4.55 16.56 -29.90
C ASN A 578 -5.73 16.62 -30.87
N THR A 579 -6.52 15.54 -30.94
CA THR A 579 -7.74 15.46 -31.76
C THR A 579 -8.95 15.44 -30.83
N GLU A 580 -10.08 16.03 -31.23
CA GLU A 580 -11.36 15.90 -30.48
C GLU A 580 -11.29 16.37 -29.01
N ARG A 581 -10.67 17.54 -28.79
CA ARG A 581 -10.69 18.19 -27.47
C ARG A 581 -12.12 18.39 -27.00
N ILE A 582 -12.40 18.10 -25.72
CA ILE A 582 -13.71 18.33 -25.12
C ILE A 582 -13.94 19.84 -25.04
N ALA A 583 -15.03 20.31 -25.63
CA ALA A 583 -15.41 21.72 -25.55
C ALA A 583 -15.89 22.07 -24.14
N LEU A 584 -15.25 23.05 -23.49
CA LEU A 584 -15.55 23.45 -22.12
C LEU A 584 -16.33 24.76 -22.10
N THR A 585 -17.23 24.90 -21.14
CA THR A 585 -17.92 26.17 -20.82
C THR A 585 -17.64 26.55 -19.39
N VAL A 586 -17.49 27.84 -19.09
CA VAL A 586 -17.39 28.30 -17.69
C VAL A 586 -18.63 27.90 -16.89
N GLY A 587 -18.40 27.39 -15.68
CA GLY A 587 -19.43 27.08 -14.70
C GLY A 587 -19.78 28.28 -13.83
N SER A 588 -20.48 28.00 -12.72
CA SER A 588 -20.71 28.95 -11.62
C SER A 588 -19.44 29.14 -10.79
N ASP A 589 -19.46 30.08 -9.83
CA ASP A 589 -18.39 30.29 -8.85
C ASP A 589 -18.44 29.18 -7.78
N GLU A 590 -17.99 27.99 -8.18
CA GLU A 590 -18.03 26.72 -7.44
C GLU A 590 -16.69 25.98 -7.63
N ASP A 591 -16.28 25.21 -6.62
CA ASP A 591 -15.06 24.39 -6.69
C ASP A 591 -15.38 23.02 -7.27
N HIS A 592 -14.63 22.61 -8.29
CA HIS A 592 -14.63 21.27 -8.86
C HIS A 592 -13.28 20.61 -8.61
N SER A 593 -13.14 19.30 -8.83
CA SER A 593 -11.85 18.63 -8.68
C SER A 593 -11.39 17.85 -9.91
N LEU A 594 -10.07 17.76 -10.04
CA LEU A 594 -9.38 16.82 -10.91
C LEU A 594 -8.45 15.96 -10.06
N CYS A 595 -8.44 14.65 -10.29
CA CYS A 595 -7.52 13.74 -9.62
C CYS A 595 -6.94 12.74 -10.60
N ALA A 596 -5.68 12.35 -10.41
CA ALA A 596 -5.06 11.33 -11.22
C ALA A 596 -5.77 9.98 -11.04
N ALA A 597 -5.97 9.24 -12.13
CA ALA A 597 -6.61 7.93 -12.09
C ALA A 597 -5.82 6.92 -11.23
N ASN A 598 -4.50 7.08 -11.18
CA ASN A 598 -3.57 6.31 -10.38
C ASN A 598 -3.09 7.06 -9.12
N ALA A 599 -3.98 7.81 -8.45
CA ALA A 599 -3.71 8.28 -7.09
C ALA A 599 -3.31 7.10 -6.19
N ALA A 600 -2.41 7.32 -5.23
CA ALA A 600 -1.92 6.25 -4.36
C ALA A 600 -3.04 5.66 -3.49
N ILE A 601 -3.85 6.51 -2.87
CA ILE A 601 -4.93 6.12 -1.98
C ILE A 601 -6.26 6.63 -2.52
N VAL A 602 -7.28 5.78 -2.50
CA VAL A 602 -8.65 6.16 -2.89
C VAL A 602 -9.58 5.96 -1.70
N ASN A 603 -10.32 7.00 -1.35
CA ASN A 603 -11.40 6.95 -0.36
C ASN A 603 -12.73 6.67 -1.07
N THR A 604 -13.23 5.45 -0.90
CA THR A 604 -14.54 4.99 -1.39
C THR A 604 -15.61 4.93 -0.30
N SER A 605 -15.27 5.31 0.93
CA SER A 605 -16.17 5.23 2.10
C SER A 605 -17.41 6.13 2.04
N GLY A 606 -17.40 7.15 1.18
CA GLY A 606 -18.41 8.21 1.12
C GLY A 606 -18.41 9.13 2.36
N GLY A 607 -17.51 8.93 3.32
CA GLY A 607 -17.37 9.76 4.52
C GLY A 607 -16.02 10.48 4.61
N ALA A 608 -15.79 11.12 5.75
CA ALA A 608 -14.53 11.79 6.05
C ALA A 608 -13.46 10.78 6.48
N VAL A 609 -12.33 10.76 5.78
CA VAL A 609 -11.12 9.99 6.11
C VAL A 609 -10.01 10.97 6.46
N THR A 610 -9.35 10.75 7.60
CA THR A 610 -8.13 11.48 7.99
C THR A 610 -6.97 10.51 8.04
N ILE A 611 -5.89 10.81 7.33
CA ILE A 611 -4.68 9.98 7.22
C ILE A 611 -3.55 10.74 7.92
N ASN A 612 -3.07 10.23 9.07
CA ASN A 612 -1.94 10.79 9.79
C ASN A 612 -0.65 10.07 9.37
N ILE A 613 0.17 10.69 8.54
CA ILE A 613 1.47 10.14 8.15
C ILE A 613 2.43 10.28 9.34
N LEU A 614 2.92 9.15 9.85
CA LEU A 614 3.80 9.08 11.02
C LEU A 614 5.17 8.51 10.67
N ASN A 615 6.20 8.89 11.46
CA ASN A 615 7.57 8.36 11.45
C ASN A 615 8.29 8.31 10.08
N GLY A 616 7.91 9.17 9.14
CA GLY A 616 8.45 9.20 7.78
C GLY A 616 7.48 8.60 6.76
N GLY A 617 7.95 8.34 5.55
CA GLY A 617 7.09 7.96 4.43
C GLY A 617 6.85 9.10 3.45
N THR A 618 6.28 8.77 2.29
CA THR A 618 5.96 9.76 1.25
C THR A 618 4.54 10.27 1.46
N VAL A 619 4.29 11.56 1.17
CA VAL A 619 2.91 12.06 1.08
C VAL A 619 2.21 11.33 -0.05
N ALA A 620 1.25 10.46 0.30
CA ALA A 620 0.46 9.73 -0.67
C ALA A 620 -0.47 10.69 -1.43
N SER A 621 -0.59 10.52 -2.74
CA SER A 621 -1.66 11.16 -3.48
C SER A 621 -2.99 10.51 -3.12
N VAL A 622 -4.00 11.34 -2.89
CA VAL A 622 -5.34 10.88 -2.50
C VAL A 622 -6.36 11.23 -3.58
N ARG A 623 -7.37 10.39 -3.73
CA ARG A 623 -8.61 10.66 -4.47
C ARG A 623 -9.80 10.34 -3.58
N THR A 624 -10.81 11.19 -3.59
CA THR A 624 -12.10 10.92 -2.92
C THR A 624 -13.20 10.70 -3.93
N THR A 625 -13.95 9.60 -3.81
CA THR A 625 -15.09 9.31 -4.71
C THR A 625 -16.42 9.58 -4.02
N GLY A 626 -17.45 9.98 -4.78
CA GLY A 626 -18.85 9.96 -4.31
C GLY A 626 -19.40 11.27 -3.73
N GLY A 627 -18.91 12.43 -4.17
CA GLY A 627 -19.50 13.76 -4.00
C GLY A 627 -19.64 14.34 -2.58
N THR A 628 -19.66 13.51 -1.53
CA THR A 628 -19.86 13.94 -0.12
C THR A 628 -18.77 13.48 0.83
N GLY A 629 -17.92 12.55 0.42
CA GLY A 629 -16.73 12.15 1.17
C GLY A 629 -15.67 13.26 1.19
N SER A 630 -14.74 13.19 2.15
CA SER A 630 -13.56 14.05 2.16
C SER A 630 -12.34 13.26 2.64
N THR A 631 -11.15 13.63 2.15
CA THR A 631 -9.89 13.02 2.61
C THR A 631 -8.95 14.12 3.08
N THR A 632 -8.50 14.03 4.33
CA THR A 632 -7.52 14.94 4.92
C THR A 632 -6.22 14.18 5.17
N VAL A 633 -5.10 14.68 4.65
CA VAL A 633 -3.77 14.10 4.90
C VAL A 633 -3.00 15.00 5.86
N ASN A 634 -2.73 14.50 7.06
CA ASN A 634 -1.90 15.15 8.06
C ASN A 634 -0.51 14.55 7.98
N ASN A 635 0.48 15.33 7.53
CA ASN A 635 1.88 14.91 7.54
C ASN A 635 2.59 15.65 8.67
N ALA A 636 2.44 15.10 9.88
CA ALA A 636 2.96 15.70 11.10
C ALA A 636 4.46 15.48 11.20
N VAL A 637 5.24 16.56 11.28
CA VAL A 637 6.65 16.47 11.63
C VAL A 637 6.92 17.18 12.94
N THR A 638 7.67 16.49 13.78
CA THR A 638 8.12 17.01 15.06
C THR A 638 9.45 17.71 14.89
N ILE A 639 9.47 19.01 15.15
CA ILE A 639 10.71 19.79 15.26
C ILE A 639 11.10 19.79 16.73
N GLU A 640 12.28 19.27 17.04
CA GLU A 640 12.84 19.26 18.38
C GLU A 640 14.10 20.14 18.44
N VAL A 641 14.12 21.11 19.36
CA VAL A 641 15.29 21.93 19.67
C VAL A 641 15.90 21.42 20.97
N THR A 642 17.01 20.70 20.86
CA THR A 642 17.73 20.10 22.01
C THR A 642 18.98 20.87 22.38
N GLY A 643 19.60 20.51 23.52
CA GLY A 643 20.86 21.12 23.95
C GLY A 643 20.74 22.56 24.43
N VAL A 644 19.53 23.02 24.76
CA VAL A 644 19.30 24.35 25.34
C VAL A 644 19.35 24.29 26.87
N THR A 645 19.60 25.44 27.51
CA THR A 645 19.55 25.55 28.98
C THR A 645 18.11 25.50 29.48
N GLU A 646 17.88 25.01 30.70
CA GLU A 646 16.56 25.03 31.35
C GLU A 646 15.93 26.43 31.29
N GLY A 647 14.66 26.50 30.91
CA GLY A 647 13.92 27.76 30.82
C GLY A 647 14.27 28.60 29.60
N SER A 648 15.12 28.11 28.68
CA SER A 648 15.33 28.81 27.40
C SER A 648 14.01 28.97 26.67
N ARG A 649 13.74 30.15 26.14
CA ARG A 649 12.57 30.37 25.29
C ARG A 649 12.90 29.97 23.86
N VAL A 650 12.20 28.95 23.37
CA VAL A 650 12.31 28.48 21.98
C VAL A 650 11.07 28.95 21.24
N SER A 651 11.29 29.63 20.12
CA SER A 651 10.23 29.94 19.19
C SER A 651 10.57 29.52 17.76
N ILE A 652 9.55 29.08 17.04
CA ILE A 652 9.64 28.61 15.66
C ILE A 652 8.61 29.39 14.86
N TYR A 653 9.01 29.92 13.70
CA TYR A 653 8.13 30.67 12.79
C TYR A 653 8.26 30.13 11.37
N LYS A 654 7.19 30.19 10.58
CA LYS A 654 7.28 29.97 9.13
C LYS A 654 8.04 31.13 8.48
N VAL A 655 8.95 30.83 7.54
CA VAL A 655 9.64 31.88 6.78
C VAL A 655 8.68 32.63 5.84
N SER A 656 7.65 31.95 5.34
CA SER A 656 6.73 32.49 4.34
C SER A 656 5.89 33.67 4.84
N ASP A 657 5.45 33.62 6.10
CA ASP A 657 4.43 34.54 6.64
C ASP A 657 4.64 34.92 8.11
N ASP A 658 5.77 34.52 8.72
CA ASP A 658 6.09 34.72 10.14
C ASP A 658 5.05 34.11 11.12
N THR A 659 4.21 33.17 10.68
CA THR A 659 3.26 32.47 11.58
C THR A 659 4.02 31.75 12.68
N GLU A 660 3.64 32.01 13.93
CA GLU A 660 4.22 31.36 15.11
C GLU A 660 3.78 29.89 15.17
N LEU A 661 4.75 28.99 15.05
CA LEU A 661 4.57 27.55 15.18
C LEU A 661 4.82 27.10 16.62
N LEU A 662 5.88 27.60 17.25
CA LEU A 662 6.20 27.31 18.65
C LEU A 662 6.61 28.59 19.37
N ASN A 663 6.25 28.69 20.64
CA ASN A 663 6.74 29.72 21.55
C ASN A 663 6.65 29.25 22.99
N ALA A 664 7.57 28.35 23.35
CA ALA A 664 7.55 27.64 24.62
C ALA A 664 8.87 27.79 25.39
N LEU A 665 8.83 27.49 26.68
CA LEU A 665 10.00 27.39 27.52
C LEU A 665 10.51 25.94 27.52
N ALA A 666 11.81 25.75 27.36
CA ALA A 666 12.47 24.46 27.39
C ALA A 666 12.63 23.95 28.83
N PHE A 667 11.63 23.24 29.34
CA PHE A 667 11.62 22.64 30.67
C PHE A 667 11.70 21.11 30.65
N GLU A 668 11.56 20.49 29.49
CA GLU A 668 11.71 19.05 29.36
C GLU A 668 13.20 18.70 29.33
N SER A 669 13.65 17.82 30.23
CA SER A 669 15.02 17.31 30.17
C SER A 669 15.19 16.40 28.95
N ASP A 670 16.30 16.52 28.24
CA ASP A 670 16.66 15.64 27.13
C ASP A 670 17.41 14.36 27.57
N GLY A 671 17.54 14.13 28.89
CA GLY A 671 18.24 12.97 29.45
C GLY A 671 19.77 13.08 29.43
N ALA A 672 20.36 14.14 28.84
CA ALA A 672 21.79 14.39 28.77
C ALA A 672 22.27 15.53 29.69
N GLY A 673 21.39 16.01 30.59
CA GLY A 673 21.66 17.17 31.44
C GLY A 673 21.41 18.52 30.74
N THR A 674 20.79 18.49 29.56
CA THR A 674 20.27 19.66 28.85
C THR A 674 18.74 19.56 28.75
N PHE A 675 18.13 20.59 28.16
CA PHE A 675 16.69 20.71 28.03
C PHE A 675 16.29 20.82 26.56
N LYS A 676 15.02 20.53 26.29
CA LYS A 676 14.43 20.58 24.96
C LYS A 676 13.11 21.34 24.94
N ALA A 677 12.79 21.84 23.75
CA ALA A 677 11.45 22.26 23.38
C ALA A 677 11.10 21.60 22.04
N SER A 678 9.97 20.90 22.00
CA SER A 678 9.47 20.23 20.80
C SER A 678 8.10 20.74 20.43
N ALA A 679 7.78 20.71 19.15
CA ALA A 679 6.41 20.82 18.68
C ALA A 679 6.23 20.06 17.37
N SER A 680 5.05 19.50 17.22
CA SER A 680 4.63 18.75 16.04
C SER A 680 3.72 19.63 15.20
N PHE A 681 3.96 19.63 13.90
CA PHE A 681 3.22 20.46 12.94
C PHE A 681 2.85 19.64 11.73
N ASP A 682 1.60 19.75 11.30
CA ASP A 682 1.15 19.19 10.03
C ASP A 682 1.56 20.11 8.89
N TYR A 683 2.16 19.55 7.84
CA TYR A 683 2.41 20.29 6.62
C TYR A 683 2.32 19.42 5.36
N ILE A 684 1.60 19.98 4.39
CA ILE A 684 1.34 19.38 3.08
C ILE A 684 2.44 19.71 2.05
N THR A 685 3.31 20.67 2.34
CA THR A 685 4.43 21.05 1.48
C THR A 685 5.68 21.39 2.28
N ASP A 686 6.84 21.30 1.63
CA ASP A 686 8.11 21.76 2.18
C ASP A 686 7.98 23.19 2.71
N THR A 687 8.16 23.34 4.03
CA THR A 687 7.99 24.61 4.72
C THR A 687 9.29 25.01 5.37
N ASP A 688 9.86 26.12 4.89
CA ASP A 688 11.03 26.71 5.54
C ASP A 688 10.62 27.33 6.90
N VAL A 689 11.42 27.06 7.93
CA VAL A 689 11.19 27.57 9.28
C VAL A 689 12.38 28.37 9.80
N ILE A 690 12.08 29.36 10.64
CA ILE A 690 13.05 30.10 11.46
C ILE A 690 12.95 29.58 12.88
N ILE A 691 14.04 29.02 13.40
CA ILE A 691 14.14 28.58 14.80
C ILE A 691 14.93 29.62 15.59
N ARG A 692 14.37 30.07 16.71
CA ARG A 692 14.99 31.00 17.65
C ARG A 692 15.03 30.37 19.04
N ALA A 693 16.23 30.11 19.56
CA ALA A 693 16.41 29.72 20.96
C ALA A 693 17.08 30.86 21.72
N ARG A 694 16.45 31.30 22.82
CA ARG A 694 16.94 32.36 23.70
C ARG A 694 17.16 31.78 25.09
N SER A 695 18.40 31.73 25.53
CA SER A 695 18.71 31.41 26.93
C SER A 695 18.20 32.56 27.81
N GLN A 696 17.47 32.24 28.88
CA GLN A 696 17.11 33.25 29.87
C GLN A 696 18.35 33.58 30.71
N GLY A 697 18.57 34.87 30.97
CA GLY A 697 19.74 35.34 31.71
C GLY A 697 19.70 34.85 33.15
N LYS A 698 20.86 34.52 33.71
CA LYS A 698 21.05 34.26 35.14
C LYS A 698 21.76 35.44 35.78
N PRO A 699 21.51 35.78 37.06
CA PRO A 699 22.37 36.71 37.77
C PRO A 699 23.83 36.30 37.66
N VAL A 700 24.66 37.22 37.14
CA VAL A 700 26.13 37.10 37.16
C VAL A 700 26.65 37.46 38.56
N ALA A 701 25.87 38.23 39.31
CA ALA A 701 26.07 38.50 40.71
C ALA A 701 24.72 38.52 41.44
N ALA A 702 24.61 37.83 42.55
CA ALA A 702 23.52 37.99 43.50
C ALA A 702 24.12 38.19 44.88
N VAL A 703 23.79 39.30 45.54
CA VAL A 703 24.44 39.69 46.80
C VAL A 703 23.41 40.10 47.82
N ALA A 704 23.43 39.48 48.98
CA ALA A 704 22.63 39.86 50.12
C ALA A 704 23.43 40.83 51.00
N TYR A 705 22.80 41.88 51.52
CA TYR A 705 23.42 42.86 52.41
C TYR A 705 22.55 43.10 53.64
N ASP A 706 23.18 42.89 54.80
CA ASP A 706 22.62 43.13 56.12
C ASP A 706 23.09 44.49 56.63
N LEU A 707 22.17 45.43 56.80
CA LEU A 707 22.52 46.76 57.30
C LEU A 707 22.88 46.75 58.79
N GLY A 708 22.28 45.84 59.57
CA GLY A 708 22.51 45.70 61.00
C GLY A 708 23.93 45.22 61.33
N THR A 709 24.49 44.35 60.48
CA THR A 709 25.88 43.86 60.63
C THR A 709 26.86 44.48 59.65
N THR A 710 26.38 45.24 58.65
CA THR A 710 27.16 45.80 57.53
C THR A 710 27.88 44.74 56.69
N THR A 711 27.33 43.52 56.66
CA THR A 711 27.94 42.36 56.00
C THR A 711 27.33 42.15 54.62
N TYR A 712 28.16 41.77 53.66
CA TYR A 712 27.72 41.29 52.35
C TYR A 712 27.93 39.77 52.25
N THR A 713 26.93 39.07 51.73
CA THR A 713 26.98 37.64 51.42
C THR A 713 26.83 37.47 49.91
N ASP A 714 27.80 36.81 49.28
CA ASP A 714 27.67 36.40 47.88
C ASP A 714 26.76 35.18 47.81
N GLU A 715 25.61 35.34 47.16
CA GLU A 715 24.59 34.31 46.98
C GLU A 715 24.37 34.01 45.48
N THR A 716 25.39 34.26 44.65
CA THR A 716 25.32 34.05 43.20
C THR A 716 25.06 32.59 42.84
N ILE A 717 25.59 31.65 43.62
CA ILE A 717 25.35 30.22 43.39
C ILE A 717 23.90 29.89 43.75
N GLU A 718 23.46 30.32 44.93
CA GLU A 718 22.13 30.10 45.49
C GLU A 718 21.04 30.72 44.63
N ALA A 719 21.26 31.91 44.07
CA ALA A 719 20.31 32.56 43.18
C ALA A 719 20.14 31.82 41.83
N ASN A 720 21.12 30.99 41.45
CA ASN A 720 21.20 30.33 40.15
C ASN A 720 20.88 28.82 40.19
N ASP A 721 20.61 28.27 41.37
CA ASP A 721 20.38 26.85 41.62
C ASP A 721 19.09 26.64 42.43
N ALA A 722 18.08 26.02 41.82
CA ALA A 722 16.79 25.74 42.45
C ALA A 722 16.87 24.82 43.68
N ALA A 723 17.97 24.07 43.84
CA ALA A 723 18.20 23.22 45.01
C ALA A 723 18.81 23.99 46.19
N ALA A 724 19.30 25.20 45.96
CA ALA A 724 19.88 26.08 46.96
C ALA A 724 18.89 27.19 47.33
N ASN A 725 19.11 27.80 48.50
CA ASN A 725 18.21 28.81 49.07
C ASN A 725 18.97 30.13 49.17
N MET A 726 18.40 31.20 48.62
CA MET A 726 18.93 32.57 48.75
C MET A 726 18.10 33.37 49.78
N SER A 727 18.75 34.25 50.53
CA SER A 727 18.13 35.06 51.57
C SER A 727 17.70 36.42 51.01
N LEU A 728 16.49 36.47 50.43
CA LEU A 728 15.91 37.67 49.80
C LEU A 728 15.74 38.84 50.79
N THR A 729 15.51 38.52 52.07
CA THR A 729 15.64 39.44 53.21
C THR A 729 16.71 38.88 54.16
N GLN A 730 17.21 39.61 55.16
CA GLN A 730 18.15 39.04 56.14
C GLN A 730 17.41 38.45 57.35
N ASN A 731 18.09 37.68 58.21
CA ASN A 731 17.53 37.15 59.44
C ASN A 731 18.39 37.57 60.66
N PRO A 732 17.86 38.38 61.59
CA PRO A 732 16.52 38.98 61.58
C PRO A 732 16.35 40.04 60.47
N GLU A 733 15.13 40.27 59.99
CA GLU A 733 14.91 41.30 58.96
C GLU A 733 15.10 42.71 59.54
N GLY A 734 15.80 43.56 58.81
CA GLY A 734 16.03 44.96 59.11
C GLY A 734 15.53 45.90 58.02
N VAL A 735 14.93 47.03 58.40
CA VAL A 735 14.71 48.13 57.45
C VAL A 735 16.07 48.62 56.95
N GLY A 736 16.23 48.63 55.63
CA GLY A 736 17.49 48.98 54.98
C GLY A 736 18.34 47.78 54.54
N ASP A 737 17.93 46.54 54.82
CA ASP A 737 18.50 45.35 54.20
C ASP A 737 18.27 45.36 52.70
N ILE A 738 19.17 44.72 51.96
CA ILE A 738 19.18 44.80 50.51
C ILE A 738 19.51 43.45 49.89
N TYR A 739 18.79 43.10 48.84
CA TYR A 739 19.22 42.08 47.90
C TYR A 739 19.58 42.70 46.56
N TYR A 740 20.79 42.42 46.05
CA TYR A 740 21.31 42.92 44.79
C TYR A 740 21.24 41.83 43.72
N PHE A 741 20.76 42.21 42.54
CA PHE A 741 20.69 41.40 41.33
C PHE A 741 21.55 42.08 40.27
N GLY A 742 22.65 41.44 39.89
CA GLY A 742 23.67 41.98 38.99
C GLY A 742 23.78 41.19 37.70
N HIS A 743 23.88 41.91 36.59
CA HIS A 743 24.12 41.33 35.27
C HIS A 743 25.12 42.17 34.47
N THR A 744 25.82 41.56 33.51
CA THR A 744 26.73 42.28 32.59
C THR A 744 25.99 43.22 31.63
N GLU A 745 24.66 43.11 31.57
CA GLU A 745 23.78 43.88 30.68
C GLU A 745 22.59 44.46 31.45
N GLN A 746 21.93 45.48 30.90
CA GLN A 746 20.68 46.01 31.46
C GLN A 746 19.56 44.97 31.26
N PHE A 747 18.66 44.88 32.23
CA PHE A 747 17.49 43.99 32.24
C PHE A 747 16.30 44.73 32.84
N ASP A 748 15.08 44.45 32.38
CA ASP A 748 13.88 45.17 32.80
C ASP A 748 12.86 44.28 33.52
N GLN A 749 13.17 42.99 33.66
CA GLN A 749 12.39 42.07 34.48
C GLN A 749 13.24 40.94 35.06
N LEU A 750 12.75 40.39 36.17
CA LEU A 750 13.24 39.17 36.78
C LEU A 750 12.06 38.32 37.29
N LEU A 751 12.17 37.00 37.20
CA LEU A 751 11.28 36.04 37.83
C LEU A 751 11.91 35.61 39.16
N LEU A 752 11.15 35.74 40.25
CA LEU A 752 11.53 35.22 41.56
C LEU A 752 10.66 34.02 41.91
N GLU A 753 11.32 32.90 42.18
CA GLU A 753 10.74 31.74 42.84
C GLU A 753 11.11 31.81 44.33
N ILE A 754 10.11 31.74 45.20
CA ILE A 754 10.22 31.99 46.63
C ILE A 754 9.82 30.73 47.39
N GLY A 755 10.80 30.10 48.04
CA GLY A 755 10.60 28.89 48.84
C GLY A 755 9.92 29.15 50.18
N THR A 756 10.20 30.29 50.81
CA THR A 756 9.53 30.74 52.03
C THR A 756 9.09 32.18 51.85
N TYR A 757 7.78 32.41 51.85
CA TYR A 757 7.20 33.73 51.66
C TYR A 757 7.43 34.64 52.88
N ALA A 758 7.68 35.92 52.63
CA ALA A 758 7.72 36.92 53.70
C ALA A 758 6.33 37.18 54.27
N VAL A 759 6.30 37.62 55.51
CA VAL A 759 5.13 38.21 56.17
C VAL A 759 5.43 39.69 56.39
N GLU A 760 4.55 40.58 55.91
CA GLU A 760 4.60 42.02 56.16
C GLU A 760 5.93 42.77 55.81
N VAL A 761 6.67 42.32 54.79
CA VAL A 761 7.87 43.02 54.30
C VAL A 761 7.52 43.90 53.10
N ALA A 762 7.92 45.17 53.11
CA ALA A 762 7.81 46.07 51.97
C ALA A 762 9.20 46.43 51.44
N VAL A 763 9.39 46.38 50.11
CA VAL A 763 10.66 46.76 49.47
C VAL A 763 10.47 47.90 48.47
N THR A 764 11.57 48.57 48.16
CA THR A 764 11.68 49.50 47.04
C THR A 764 12.76 49.02 46.09
N TRP A 765 12.42 48.96 44.80
CA TRP A 765 13.29 48.54 43.72
C TRP A 765 14.10 49.73 43.21
N GLU A 766 15.43 49.59 43.15
CA GLU A 766 16.35 50.67 42.80
C GLU A 766 17.43 50.19 41.81
N TYR A 767 18.01 51.11 41.05
CA TYR A 767 19.12 50.89 40.12
C TYR A 767 20.26 51.89 40.36
N TRP A 768 21.46 51.61 39.86
CA TRP A 768 22.61 52.50 39.98
C TRP A 768 22.75 53.48 38.81
N ASN A 769 22.76 54.79 39.09
CA ASN A 769 22.72 55.84 38.05
C ASN A 769 24.05 56.58 37.78
N ILE A 770 25.19 56.05 38.27
CA ILE A 770 26.58 56.55 38.22
C ILE A 770 27.09 57.12 39.53
N SER A 771 26.19 57.69 40.33
CA SER A 771 26.55 58.45 41.54
C SER A 771 25.73 58.06 42.77
N SER A 772 24.56 57.45 42.55
CA SER A 772 23.63 57.06 43.61
C SER A 772 22.68 55.96 43.14
N TRP A 773 22.08 55.28 44.12
CA TRP A 773 20.93 54.42 43.89
C TRP A 773 19.68 55.27 43.69
N LYS A 774 18.90 54.96 42.64
CA LYS A 774 17.68 55.64 42.25
C LYS A 774 16.53 54.65 42.16
N SER A 775 15.33 55.06 42.58
CA SER A 775 14.13 54.24 42.43
C SER A 775 13.85 53.92 40.97
N LEU A 776 13.47 52.67 40.70
CA LEU A 776 13.02 52.23 39.40
C LEU A 776 11.62 52.79 39.10
N GLY A 777 11.40 53.22 37.86
CA GLY A 777 10.10 53.69 37.38
C GLY A 777 9.25 52.52 36.85
N GLY A 778 7.93 52.65 36.90
CA GLY A 778 7.02 51.67 36.29
C GLY A 778 7.08 50.27 36.90
N VAL A 779 7.49 50.14 38.17
CA VAL A 779 7.67 48.83 38.81
C VAL A 779 6.32 48.11 38.96
N SER A 780 6.19 46.96 38.32
CA SER A 780 5.14 45.97 38.55
C SER A 780 5.74 44.78 39.29
N ASP A 781 5.44 44.66 40.58
CA ASP A 781 5.99 43.61 41.44
C ASP A 781 4.97 42.48 41.59
N GLY A 782 5.13 41.43 40.78
CA GLY A 782 4.29 40.24 40.80
C GLY A 782 4.43 39.41 42.06
N THR A 783 5.46 39.63 42.88
CA THR A 783 5.59 38.96 44.19
C THR A 783 4.79 39.65 45.29
N ARG A 784 4.14 40.78 44.97
CA ARG A 784 3.42 41.65 45.92
C ARG A 784 1.95 41.26 46.09
N THR A 785 1.43 41.39 47.30
CA THR A 785 -0.02 41.49 47.60
C THR A 785 -0.25 42.65 48.55
N GLY A 786 -1.07 43.63 48.15
CA GLY A 786 -1.25 44.86 48.92
C GLY A 786 0.04 45.67 48.99
N ALA A 787 0.52 45.96 50.21
CA ALA A 787 1.75 46.73 50.47
C ALA A 787 3.00 45.84 50.65
N TYR A 788 2.84 44.51 50.68
CA TYR A 788 3.90 43.59 51.05
C TYR A 788 4.41 42.77 49.86
N THR A 789 5.74 42.69 49.73
CA THR A 789 6.50 42.01 48.67
C THR A 789 6.97 40.64 49.16
N TYR A 790 7.35 39.74 48.25
CA TYR A 790 7.79 38.36 48.52
C TYR A 790 6.73 37.44 49.16
N VAL A 791 5.45 37.72 48.94
CA VAL A 791 4.33 36.92 49.50
C VAL A 791 3.88 35.78 48.58
N LYS A 792 4.42 35.71 47.37
CA LYS A 792 4.21 34.67 46.36
C LYS A 792 5.31 34.72 45.30
N ASP A 793 5.46 33.67 44.53
CA ASP A 793 6.26 33.67 43.31
C ASP A 793 5.73 34.70 42.31
N GLY A 794 6.60 35.29 41.52
CA GLY A 794 6.15 36.23 40.51
C GLY A 794 7.24 36.97 39.78
N ILE A 795 6.83 37.56 38.65
CA ILE A 795 7.67 38.42 37.83
C ILE A 795 7.68 39.83 38.42
N VAL A 796 8.87 40.38 38.64
CA VAL A 796 9.07 41.79 38.94
C VAL A 796 9.59 42.46 37.68
N SER A 797 8.88 43.46 37.17
CA SER A 797 9.28 44.22 35.98
C SER A 797 9.29 45.72 36.25
N TRP A 798 10.01 46.48 35.42
CA TRP A 798 10.12 47.93 35.51
C TRP A 798 10.37 48.56 34.14
N THR A 799 10.23 49.89 34.04
CA THR A 799 10.66 50.62 32.85
C THR A 799 12.19 50.71 32.83
N ASN A 800 12.83 50.19 31.78
CA ASN A 800 14.29 50.25 31.62
C ASN A 800 14.79 51.71 31.70
N PRO A 801 15.69 52.05 32.64
CA PRO A 801 16.23 53.41 32.76
C PRO A 801 17.13 53.85 31.58
N GLY A 802 17.48 52.94 30.67
CA GLY A 802 18.25 53.21 29.46
C GLY A 802 19.63 53.79 29.78
N VAL A 803 20.01 54.87 29.09
CA VAL A 803 21.30 55.55 29.28
C VAL A 803 21.56 56.05 30.71
N GLY A 804 20.51 56.15 31.55
CA GLY A 804 20.64 56.54 32.95
C GLY A 804 21.15 55.43 33.87
N TRP A 805 21.08 54.15 33.47
CA TRP A 805 21.58 53.03 34.26
C TRP A 805 23.02 52.74 33.89
N THR A 806 23.89 52.71 34.88
CA THR A 806 25.33 52.49 34.71
C THR A 806 25.80 51.30 35.54
N THR A 807 26.94 50.73 35.15
CA THR A 807 27.53 49.63 35.90
C THR A 807 28.20 50.11 37.19
N THR A 808 28.21 49.26 38.22
CA THR A 808 28.92 49.49 39.48
C THR A 808 29.45 48.19 40.06
N THR A 809 30.28 48.26 41.09
CA THR A 809 30.79 47.10 41.82
C THR A 809 30.11 47.02 43.19
N VAL A 810 29.54 45.87 43.52
CA VAL A 810 28.94 45.57 44.83
C VAL A 810 29.65 44.36 45.40
N ASN A 811 30.16 44.46 46.64
CA ASN A 811 30.90 43.38 47.30
C ASN A 811 32.01 42.75 46.43
N SER A 812 32.83 43.60 45.78
CA SER A 812 33.88 43.16 44.84
C SER A 812 33.40 42.40 43.59
N GLN A 813 32.09 42.34 43.33
CA GLN A 813 31.49 41.78 42.12
C GLN A 813 31.07 42.90 41.16
N GLY A 814 31.62 42.89 39.95
CA GLY A 814 31.34 43.89 38.92
C GLY A 814 32.60 44.37 38.17
N PRO A 815 32.47 45.39 37.32
CA PRO A 815 31.30 46.27 37.19
C PRO A 815 30.12 45.64 36.45
N TYR A 816 28.93 45.62 37.07
CA TYR A 816 27.68 45.08 36.52
C TYR A 816 26.54 46.09 36.62
N TYR A 817 25.50 45.93 35.79
CA TYR A 817 24.23 46.61 35.96
C TYR A 817 23.50 45.93 37.10
N TYR A 818 23.27 46.67 38.19
CA TYR A 818 22.58 46.17 39.36
C TYR A 818 21.18 46.77 39.47
N VAL A 819 20.21 45.90 39.76
CA VAL A 819 18.96 46.25 40.42
C VAL A 819 19.05 45.74 41.86
N ARG A 820 18.48 46.49 42.80
CA ARG A 820 18.39 46.04 44.19
C ARG A 820 16.99 46.20 44.74
N ALA A 821 16.57 45.25 45.57
CA ALA A 821 15.41 45.37 46.42
C ALA A 821 15.86 45.79 47.81
N ARG A 822 15.50 47.00 48.25
CA ARG A 822 15.80 47.48 49.60
C ARG A 822 14.55 47.40 50.46
N VAL A 823 14.65 46.78 51.63
CA VAL A 823 13.57 46.76 52.63
C VAL A 823 13.30 48.18 53.12
N THR A 824 12.07 48.65 52.98
CA THR A 824 11.62 49.99 53.38
C THR A 824 10.59 49.98 54.51
N GLY A 825 9.98 48.83 54.79
CA GLY A 825 9.06 48.67 55.90
C GLY A 825 8.97 47.21 56.36
N LEU A 826 8.76 47.04 57.67
CA LEU A 826 8.51 45.76 58.32
C LEU A 826 7.22 45.89 59.15
N GLY A 827 6.36 44.87 59.09
CA GLY A 827 5.24 44.73 60.02
C GLY A 827 5.66 44.23 61.39
N LEU A 828 4.69 44.08 62.30
CA LEU A 828 4.93 43.63 63.67
C LEU A 828 5.25 42.13 63.76
N SER A 829 5.04 41.40 62.66
CA SER A 829 5.23 39.94 62.55
C SER A 829 6.08 39.54 61.34
N SER A 830 7.13 40.31 61.04
CA SER A 830 7.95 40.03 59.86
C SER A 830 8.59 38.65 59.91
N SER A 831 8.72 38.03 58.73
CA SER A 831 9.45 36.78 58.56
C SER A 831 10.30 36.81 57.30
N HIS A 832 11.36 36.00 57.34
CA HIS A 832 12.44 35.99 56.38
C HIS A 832 12.00 35.34 55.06
N ALA A 833 12.06 36.10 53.97
CA ALA A 833 11.85 35.54 52.64
C ALA A 833 13.07 34.74 52.18
N ILE A 834 12.84 33.49 51.80
CA ILE A 834 13.85 32.62 51.19
C ILE A 834 13.48 32.42 49.73
N GLY A 835 14.33 32.89 48.81
CA GLY A 835 14.24 32.61 47.38
C GLY A 835 14.85 31.25 47.04
N LYS A 836 14.35 30.62 45.98
CA LYS A 836 14.90 29.37 45.42
C LYS A 836 15.65 29.61 44.12
N LYS A 837 15.15 30.51 43.27
CA LYS A 837 15.73 30.75 41.94
C LYS A 837 15.39 32.15 41.46
N VAL A 838 16.33 32.76 40.75
CA VAL A 838 16.11 34.00 40.00
C VAL A 838 16.46 33.78 38.55
N THR A 839 15.60 34.27 37.66
CA THR A 839 15.84 34.25 36.23
C THR A 839 15.59 35.64 35.66
N PHE A 840 16.50 36.16 34.84
CA PHE A 840 16.38 37.45 34.16
C PHE A 840 15.87 37.28 32.72
N ASP A 841 15.15 38.27 32.24
CA ASP A 841 15.02 38.47 30.79
C ASP A 841 16.07 39.49 30.35
N VAL A 842 17.23 38.99 29.93
CA VAL A 842 18.29 39.83 29.37
C VAL A 842 18.07 39.87 27.87
N THR A 843 17.83 41.07 27.34
CA THR A 843 17.44 41.29 25.94
C THR A 843 18.58 41.09 24.94
N ARG A 844 19.59 40.27 25.24
CA ARG A 844 20.67 39.95 24.31
C ARG A 844 21.03 38.47 24.30
N TYR A 845 21.09 37.95 23.08
CA TYR A 845 21.56 36.63 22.71
C TYR A 845 22.91 36.34 23.37
N LEU A 846 22.95 35.36 24.28
CA LEU A 846 24.23 34.75 24.65
C LEU A 846 24.89 34.23 23.37
N ALA A 847 26.20 34.44 23.24
CA ALA A 847 26.98 33.79 22.21
C ALA A 847 26.86 32.28 22.41
N PHE A 848 26.02 31.64 21.61
CA PHE A 848 25.93 30.20 21.54
C PHE A 848 27.22 29.69 20.91
N ASN A 849 28.20 29.35 21.74
CA ASN A 849 29.35 28.58 21.28
C ASN A 849 28.89 27.13 21.17
N GLN A 850 28.51 26.69 19.97
CA GLN A 850 28.22 25.27 19.78
C GLN A 850 28.83 24.74 18.49
N THR A 851 29.83 23.88 18.71
CA THR A 851 30.17 22.75 17.86
C THR A 851 29.10 21.68 18.08
N ASN A 852 28.09 21.54 17.24
CA ASN A 852 27.33 20.29 17.11
C ASN A 852 26.55 20.22 15.80
N THR A 853 26.57 19.02 15.24
CA THR A 853 26.02 18.60 13.96
C THR A 853 24.51 18.43 14.07
N ILE A 854 23.73 18.96 13.11
CA ILE A 854 22.35 18.51 12.93
C ILE A 854 22.42 17.05 12.47
N LYS A 855 22.05 16.10 13.33
CA LYS A 855 21.75 14.73 12.88
C LYS A 855 20.35 14.76 12.30
N ASN A 856 20.23 14.39 11.04
CA ASN A 856 18.95 14.40 10.36
C ASN A 856 18.67 13.03 9.76
N THR A 857 17.47 12.54 10.01
CA THR A 857 16.77 11.54 9.19
C THR A 857 15.57 12.24 8.55
N GLY A 858 15.64 12.55 7.25
CA GLY A 858 14.47 12.94 6.44
C GLY A 858 14.29 14.43 6.03
N LEU A 859 15.13 15.38 6.48
CA LEU A 859 14.97 16.82 6.18
C LEU A 859 16.23 17.41 5.48
N SER A 860 16.05 18.21 4.44
CA SER A 860 17.14 19.02 3.85
C SER A 860 17.20 20.40 4.51
N ALA A 861 17.70 20.49 5.74
CA ALA A 861 17.81 21.77 6.43
C ALA A 861 19.10 22.53 6.04
N LYS A 862 18.98 23.68 5.38
CA LYS A 862 20.07 24.65 5.22
C LYS A 862 19.95 25.71 6.32
N ALA A 863 20.63 25.50 7.44
CA ALA A 863 20.65 26.49 8.51
C ALA A 863 21.37 27.77 8.03
N VAL A 864 20.61 28.84 7.78
CA VAL A 864 21.15 30.19 7.55
C VAL A 864 21.07 30.94 8.88
N TRP A 865 22.21 31.00 9.56
CA TRP A 865 22.33 31.72 10.82
C TRP A 865 22.50 33.21 10.55
N ILE A 866 21.40 33.96 10.56
CA ILE A 866 21.45 35.42 10.53
C ILE A 866 21.58 35.89 11.97
N ALA A 867 22.72 36.49 12.31
CA ALA A 867 22.82 37.27 13.53
C ALA A 867 21.85 38.46 13.39
N ASP A 868 20.67 38.37 13.99
CA ASP A 868 19.66 39.40 13.94
C ASP A 868 20.22 40.70 14.57
N PRO A 869 20.49 41.76 13.79
CA PRO A 869 21.00 43.00 14.32
C PRO A 869 19.85 43.73 15.03
N VAL A 870 19.73 43.52 16.34
CA VAL A 870 18.93 44.31 17.30
C VAL A 870 17.70 44.95 16.65
N ALA A 871 16.62 44.17 16.50
CA ALA A 871 15.32 44.75 16.16
C ALA A 871 14.98 45.80 17.22
N GLN A 872 15.05 47.08 16.83
CA GLN A 872 14.46 48.16 17.60
C GLN A 872 12.94 47.91 17.62
N PHE A 873 12.38 47.63 18.80
CA PHE A 873 10.94 47.67 18.97
C PHE A 873 10.41 49.03 18.48
N PRO A 874 9.36 49.08 17.65
CA PRO A 874 8.79 50.34 17.23
C PRO A 874 8.30 51.09 18.47
N SER A 875 8.66 52.37 18.55
CA SER A 875 8.45 53.25 19.69
C SER A 875 6.99 53.70 19.89
N SER A 876 6.02 52.85 19.57
CA SER A 876 4.60 53.15 19.77
C SER A 876 3.79 51.87 20.01
N LEU A 877 3.58 51.59 21.29
CA LEU A 877 2.31 51.04 21.80
C LEU A 877 1.49 52.22 22.35
#